data_AF-A0A520A0G1-F1
#
_entry.id   AF-A0A520A0G1-F1
#
_cell.length_a   1.000
_cell.length_b   1.000
_cell.length_c   1.000
_cell.angle_alpha   90.00
_cell.angle_beta   90.00
_cell.angle_gamma   90.00
#
_symmetry.space_group_name_H-M   'P 1'
#
loop_
_entity.id
_entity.type
_entity.pdbx_description
1 polymer ?
#
loop_
_entity_poly.entity_id
_entity_poly.type
_entity_poly.pdbx_seq_one_letter_code
_entity_poly.pdbx_strand_id
1 'polypeptide(L)'
;MPSDFINCYPTPGRTNTATGTSRTTNSGYNPYGYDVTARGDLRVLIVYAGFTNDIDSRSPDYGNSDWPQTDATHLVAGTTFPANVNDVFYSSSTQFSATATDHTLSNFYYQMSQFSSSPFRLSAAVYPKRINVTADDATSAANGFLTYSDQVMQAIKNDPAPPSFNFSQVDNRQGTPSFQTDTSVPGTDNIVDYTIIVWRNPGVPYQLQLAPNYGGGGYASVPYTTNLPSTNGQFYQVDKGFTQTGGLSGLNIPLFAHEFAHTLYSAPHSLLAGAVVGQYFNATEGPGMMSQIRTYFAANAWERWFNGWAELLASGVSTDIQDINSLAATGGVYTLRDYVTTGDMMRIKLPGSSNQYVWLENHQGKSVFDDRINFIYDGQTPAQLMPTAPRGIVAMVEDMSPDRSLPLDYFQDKGVNGLKTLSAQGNFDYTPSATNSIYNNHLYGNALYDFTNLVANPFGGESQISRHRFDADHDGTIFWNPTQGNGGNNNQGNEQQYSVVVNGAFEDGLLGPNIAFNVGSRRKKPSSGKLGISYPTPIFEHQHYDPNATKLSPITVSGLSVELTSQDASTGAITIRVRFDDANIVANTRWTGDLVLAPNLNVSVSGATLTINKSKELICSLMTCMALLTVDSGDVTYYFHKPYPRFMPGWHHDFAEYRQPIGCYGLQHKSGR
;
A
#
# COMPACT_ATOMS: atom_id res chain seq x y z
N MET A 1 -13.23 1.28 -19.64
CA MET A 1 -12.89 1.08 -18.22
C MET A 1 -11.70 1.98 -17.95
N PRO A 2 -11.68 2.80 -16.90
CA PRO A 2 -10.43 3.42 -16.53
C PRO A 2 -9.49 2.32 -16.02
N SER A 3 -8.26 2.33 -16.51
CA SER A 3 -7.19 1.37 -16.19
C SER A 3 -6.62 1.58 -14.77
N ASP A 4 -7.47 1.95 -13.81
CA ASP A 4 -7.05 2.55 -12.54
C ASP A 4 -6.61 1.52 -11.49
N PHE A 5 -6.83 0.24 -11.76
CA PHE A 5 -6.23 -0.82 -10.98
C PHE A 5 -4.82 -1.09 -11.53
N ILE A 6 -3.83 -0.69 -10.74
CA ILE A 6 -2.44 -1.07 -10.91
C ILE A 6 -2.36 -2.60 -10.81
N ASN A 7 -2.33 -3.28 -11.95
CA ASN A 7 -1.95 -4.68 -12.03
C ASN A 7 -0.46 -4.72 -12.37
N CYS A 8 0.38 -5.15 -11.45
CA CYS A 8 1.78 -5.42 -11.78
C CYS A 8 1.88 -6.90 -12.16
N TYR A 9 2.90 -7.30 -12.91
CA TYR A 9 3.13 -8.71 -13.22
C TYR A 9 4.58 -9.06 -12.87
N PRO A 10 4.84 -10.23 -12.26
CA PRO A 10 6.22 -10.64 -12.02
C PRO A 10 6.94 -10.81 -13.36
N THR A 11 8.22 -10.43 -13.40
CA THR A 11 9.10 -10.65 -14.55
C THR A 11 9.19 -12.14 -14.90
N PRO A 12 8.77 -12.59 -16.10
CA PRO A 12 9.14 -13.90 -16.60
C PRO A 12 10.60 -13.85 -17.06
N GLY A 13 11.48 -14.64 -16.47
CA GLY A 13 12.68 -15.09 -17.20
C GLY A 13 14.04 -14.45 -16.92
N ARG A 14 14.25 -13.68 -15.84
CA ARG A 14 15.60 -13.64 -15.25
C ARG A 14 15.71 -14.75 -14.21
N THR A 15 16.08 -15.95 -14.65
CA THR A 15 16.93 -16.79 -13.81
C THR A 15 18.23 -16.01 -13.63
N ASN A 16 18.28 -15.11 -12.67
CA ASN A 16 19.54 -14.87 -12.01
C ASN A 16 19.93 -16.24 -11.47
N THR A 17 20.84 -16.93 -12.16
CA THR A 17 21.66 -17.96 -11.56
C THR A 17 22.57 -17.28 -10.52
N ALA A 18 21.96 -16.63 -9.53
CA ALA A 18 22.48 -16.63 -8.19
C ALA A 18 22.34 -18.09 -7.75
N THR A 19 23.32 -18.89 -8.13
CA THR A 19 23.61 -20.12 -7.40
C THR A 19 23.52 -19.77 -5.92
N GLY A 20 22.78 -20.58 -5.15
CA GLY A 20 22.53 -20.40 -3.72
C GLY A 20 23.81 -20.52 -2.86
N THR A 21 24.88 -19.83 -3.23
CA THR A 21 25.90 -19.42 -2.31
C THR A 21 25.23 -18.43 -1.37
N SER A 22 25.02 -18.85 -0.12
CA SER A 22 24.85 -17.99 1.04
C SER A 22 25.50 -16.63 0.77
N ARG A 23 24.69 -15.60 0.47
CA ARG A 23 25.21 -14.23 0.35
C ARG A 23 25.87 -13.95 1.69
N THR A 24 27.20 -13.96 1.70
CA THR A 24 27.98 -13.39 2.79
C THR A 24 27.38 -12.04 3.11
N THR A 25 27.18 -11.77 4.39
CA THR A 25 26.52 -10.59 5.00
C THR A 25 27.22 -9.28 4.64
N ASN A 26 27.33 -8.94 3.37
CA ASN A 26 27.70 -7.61 2.93
C ASN A 26 26.56 -6.71 3.41
N SER A 27 26.85 -5.93 4.45
CA SER A 27 25.93 -4.96 5.01
C SER A 27 25.62 -3.93 3.93
N GLY A 28 24.48 -4.09 3.24
CA GLY A 28 23.96 -3.06 2.35
C GLY A 28 23.50 -1.85 3.17
N TYR A 29 23.23 -0.75 2.49
CA TYR A 29 22.68 0.48 3.05
C TYR A 29 21.59 0.99 2.12
N ASN A 30 20.34 0.93 2.59
CA ASN A 30 19.14 1.19 1.81
C ASN A 30 19.09 2.57 1.14
N PRO A 31 19.58 3.67 1.77
CA PRO A 31 19.64 4.95 1.08
C PRO A 31 20.54 4.98 -0.16
N TYR A 32 21.41 3.98 -0.37
CA TYR A 32 22.13 3.81 -1.64
C TYR A 32 21.23 3.25 -2.75
N GLY A 33 20.10 2.65 -2.41
CA GLY A 33 19.10 2.15 -3.34
C GLY A 33 19.50 0.85 -4.05
N TYR A 34 18.58 0.28 -4.82
CA TYR A 34 18.79 -0.97 -5.54
C TYR A 34 19.43 -0.74 -6.92
N ASP A 35 18.66 -0.28 -7.90
CA ASP A 35 19.13 0.04 -9.25
C ASP A 35 19.68 1.47 -9.34
N VAL A 36 19.09 2.38 -8.56
CA VAL A 36 19.42 3.80 -8.54
C VAL A 36 19.46 4.33 -7.10
N THR A 37 20.39 5.24 -6.81
CA THR A 37 20.41 5.91 -5.51
C THR A 37 19.31 6.96 -5.39
N ALA A 38 18.56 6.92 -4.28
CA ALA A 38 17.42 7.79 -4.02
C ALA A 38 17.78 9.24 -3.62
N ARG A 39 18.84 9.82 -4.17
CA ARG A 39 19.30 11.19 -3.87
C ARG A 39 19.99 11.84 -5.06
N GLY A 40 20.19 13.15 -5.02
CA GLY A 40 20.81 13.89 -6.12
C GLY A 40 20.02 13.85 -7.44
N ASP A 41 20.71 14.03 -8.56
CA ASP A 41 20.06 14.24 -9.87
C ASP A 41 19.98 12.95 -10.66
N LEU A 42 18.79 12.58 -11.12
CA LEU A 42 18.58 11.46 -12.04
C LEU A 42 17.86 11.97 -13.28
N ARG A 43 18.42 11.71 -14.46
CA ARG A 43 17.77 11.99 -15.72
C ARG A 43 17.41 10.70 -16.45
N VAL A 44 16.12 10.39 -16.48
CA VAL A 44 15.61 9.14 -17.08
C VAL A 44 15.41 9.27 -18.58
N LEU A 45 15.59 8.17 -19.31
CA LEU A 45 15.20 8.05 -20.71
C LEU A 45 13.76 7.59 -20.81
N ILE A 46 12.91 8.27 -21.59
CA ILE A 46 11.56 7.81 -21.93
C ILE A 46 11.53 7.38 -23.39
N VAL A 47 11.14 6.13 -23.62
CA VAL A 47 10.90 5.55 -24.95
C VAL A 47 9.42 5.23 -25.08
N TYR A 48 8.76 5.87 -26.04
CA TYR A 48 7.39 5.53 -26.39
C TYR A 48 7.37 4.40 -27.42
N ALA A 49 6.59 3.36 -27.15
CA ALA A 49 6.52 2.16 -27.96
C ALA A 49 5.10 1.87 -28.46
N GLY A 50 5.00 1.22 -29.62
CA GLY A 50 3.74 0.80 -30.23
C GLY A 50 3.95 -0.42 -31.13
N PHE A 51 2.87 -0.87 -31.77
CA PHE A 51 2.95 -1.97 -32.72
C PHE A 51 2.80 -1.45 -34.15
N THR A 52 3.48 -2.04 -35.14
CA THR A 52 3.33 -1.63 -36.55
C THR A 52 1.90 -1.84 -37.08
N ASN A 53 1.18 -2.81 -36.51
CA ASN A 53 -0.21 -3.14 -36.81
C ASN A 53 -1.22 -2.55 -35.79
N ASP A 54 -0.81 -1.59 -34.95
CA ASP A 54 -1.74 -0.82 -34.11
C ASP A 54 -2.50 0.28 -34.87
N ILE A 55 -2.19 0.48 -36.16
CA ILE A 55 -2.68 1.55 -37.04
C ILE A 55 -4.02 1.17 -37.72
N ASP A 56 -4.69 0.09 -37.29
CA ASP A 56 -5.93 -0.35 -37.92
C ASP A 56 -7.12 0.54 -37.51
N SER A 57 -7.86 1.04 -38.52
CA SER A 57 -9.17 1.71 -38.39
C SER A 57 -10.21 1.01 -37.50
N ARG A 58 -10.04 -0.29 -37.28
CA ARG A 58 -10.90 -1.13 -36.44
C ARG A 58 -10.46 -1.17 -34.97
N SER A 59 -9.32 -0.57 -34.63
CA SER A 59 -8.92 -0.40 -33.23
C SER A 59 -9.97 0.46 -32.52
N PRO A 60 -10.46 0.07 -31.34
CA PRO A 60 -11.42 0.88 -30.58
C PRO A 60 -10.86 2.26 -30.19
N ASP A 61 -9.53 2.43 -30.26
CA ASP A 61 -8.84 3.70 -30.00
C ASP A 61 -8.43 4.44 -31.29
N TYR A 62 -8.92 4.00 -32.45
CA TYR A 62 -8.68 4.69 -33.73
C TYR A 62 -9.31 6.08 -33.70
N GLY A 63 -8.48 7.11 -33.87
CA GLY A 63 -8.91 8.52 -33.77
C GLY A 63 -8.90 9.11 -32.37
N ASN A 64 -8.38 8.41 -31.35
CA ASN A 64 -8.16 9.01 -30.02
C ASN A 64 -7.10 10.13 -30.12
N SER A 65 -7.45 11.34 -29.65
CA SER A 65 -6.62 12.54 -29.70
C SER A 65 -5.44 12.53 -28.74
N ASP A 66 -5.54 11.81 -27.63
CA ASP A 66 -4.58 11.91 -26.52
C ASP A 66 -3.27 11.20 -26.85
N TRP A 67 -3.35 10.14 -27.67
CA TRP A 67 -2.20 9.48 -28.28
C TRP A 67 -2.53 9.01 -29.71
N PRO A 68 -2.37 9.89 -30.70
CA PRO A 68 -2.79 9.64 -32.06
C PRO A 68 -1.97 8.50 -32.69
N GLN A 69 -2.66 7.56 -33.34
CA GLN A 69 -2.04 6.48 -34.12
C GLN A 69 -1.25 7.04 -35.33
N THR A 70 -1.76 8.14 -35.88
CA THR A 70 -1.21 8.97 -36.96
C THR A 70 -1.45 10.45 -36.60
N ASP A 71 -0.50 11.36 -36.78
CA ASP A 71 -0.85 12.79 -36.63
C ASP A 71 -1.69 13.27 -37.83
N ALA A 72 -2.40 14.39 -37.64
CA ALA A 72 -3.29 14.98 -38.65
C ALA A 72 -2.54 15.53 -39.89
N THR A 73 -1.22 15.53 -39.89
CA THR A 73 -0.34 16.15 -40.91
C THR A 73 0.63 15.16 -41.59
N HIS A 74 0.85 13.97 -41.03
CA HIS A 74 1.85 13.00 -41.48
C HIS A 74 1.41 11.56 -41.17
N LEU A 75 1.14 10.82 -42.25
CA LEU A 75 0.90 9.37 -42.31
C LEU A 75 2.13 8.51 -41.92
N VAL A 76 3.11 9.07 -41.19
CA VAL A 76 4.39 8.42 -40.88
C VAL A 76 4.35 7.89 -39.46
N ALA A 77 4.25 6.57 -39.34
CA ALA A 77 4.35 5.87 -38.06
C ALA A 77 5.63 6.28 -37.31
N GLY A 78 5.51 6.55 -36.01
CA GLY A 78 6.67 6.77 -35.13
C GLY A 78 6.99 8.23 -34.78
N THR A 79 6.20 9.21 -35.19
CA THR A 79 6.47 10.65 -34.92
C THR A 79 5.54 11.27 -33.88
N THR A 80 4.50 10.54 -33.44
CA THR A 80 3.49 11.04 -32.51
C THR A 80 3.72 10.61 -31.07
N PHE A 81 3.65 11.59 -30.18
CA PHE A 81 3.72 11.43 -28.73
C PHE A 81 2.36 11.69 -28.09
N PRO A 82 2.12 11.20 -26.87
CA PRO A 82 0.95 11.60 -26.12
C PRO A 82 1.01 13.09 -25.77
N ALA A 83 -0.16 13.74 -25.65
CA ALA A 83 -0.25 15.18 -25.41
C ALA A 83 0.48 15.65 -24.14
N ASN A 84 0.57 14.79 -23.12
CA ASN A 84 1.16 15.07 -21.82
C ASN A 84 2.64 14.68 -21.69
N VAL A 85 3.35 14.46 -22.79
CA VAL A 85 4.76 14.00 -22.78
C VAL A 85 5.68 14.88 -21.93
N ASN A 86 5.39 16.18 -21.82
CA ASN A 86 6.16 17.14 -21.03
C ASN A 86 5.54 17.48 -19.66
N ASP A 87 4.35 16.93 -19.35
CA ASP A 87 3.60 17.32 -18.14
C ASP A 87 3.90 16.40 -16.95
N VAL A 88 4.76 15.40 -17.15
CA VAL A 88 5.06 14.38 -16.13
C VAL A 88 6.40 14.64 -15.42
N PHE A 89 7.33 15.33 -16.09
CA PHE A 89 8.64 15.65 -15.56
C PHE A 89 9.02 17.11 -15.83
N TYR A 90 9.80 17.67 -14.93
CA TYR A 90 10.49 18.94 -15.15
C TYR A 90 11.60 18.79 -16.19
N SER A 91 11.74 19.84 -16.99
CA SER A 91 12.76 19.98 -18.03
C SER A 91 14.05 20.63 -17.52
N SER A 92 13.98 21.33 -16.38
CA SER A 92 15.07 22.14 -15.82
C SER A 92 15.15 22.03 -14.29
N SER A 93 16.37 22.13 -13.76
CA SER A 93 16.64 22.17 -12.32
C SER A 93 16.00 23.37 -11.60
N THR A 94 15.64 24.43 -12.33
CA THR A 94 14.99 25.63 -11.78
C THR A 94 13.51 25.44 -11.46
N GLN A 95 12.89 24.36 -11.95
CA GLN A 95 11.47 24.06 -11.69
C GLN A 95 11.24 23.39 -10.32
N PHE A 96 12.29 22.80 -9.73
CA PHE A 96 12.19 22.17 -8.42
C PHE A 96 12.03 23.22 -7.33
N SER A 97 10.94 23.11 -6.56
CA SER A 97 10.58 24.03 -5.49
C SER A 97 9.82 23.28 -4.40
N ALA A 98 10.11 23.63 -3.14
CA ALA A 98 9.41 23.10 -1.96
C ALA A 98 7.91 23.50 -1.91
N THR A 99 7.51 24.43 -2.77
CA THR A 99 6.16 25.02 -2.82
C THR A 99 5.44 24.79 -4.14
N ALA A 100 6.00 23.96 -5.03
CA ALA A 100 5.33 23.60 -6.28
C ALA A 100 4.03 22.82 -6.01
N THR A 101 3.02 23.04 -6.85
CA THR A 101 1.65 22.54 -6.64
C THR A 101 1.14 21.64 -7.75
N ASP A 102 1.96 21.32 -8.74
CA ASP A 102 1.63 20.31 -9.74
C ASP A 102 1.88 18.88 -9.23
N HIS A 103 1.25 17.89 -9.83
CA HIS A 103 1.42 16.48 -9.48
C HIS A 103 2.48 15.78 -10.34
N THR A 104 3.44 16.51 -10.93
CA THR A 104 4.52 15.86 -11.70
C THR A 104 5.32 14.89 -10.83
N LEU A 105 5.91 13.86 -11.45
CA LEU A 105 6.82 12.96 -10.76
C LEU A 105 8.05 13.71 -10.23
N SER A 106 8.53 14.71 -10.98
CA SER A 106 9.62 15.59 -10.54
C SER A 106 9.29 16.31 -9.24
N ASN A 107 8.09 16.86 -9.11
CA ASN A 107 7.65 17.51 -7.88
C ASN A 107 7.47 16.50 -6.73
N PHE A 108 6.87 15.34 -7.01
CA PHE A 108 6.66 14.26 -6.02
C PHE A 108 7.97 13.85 -5.38
N TYR A 109 8.95 13.41 -6.16
CA TYR A 109 10.22 12.91 -5.62
C TYR A 109 11.01 14.01 -4.91
N TYR A 110 10.95 15.24 -5.40
CA TYR A 110 11.61 16.36 -4.75
C TYR A 110 10.99 16.69 -3.39
N GLN A 111 9.67 16.88 -3.29
CA GLN A 111 9.02 17.21 -2.02
C GLN A 111 9.11 16.07 -1.00
N MET A 112 9.05 14.81 -1.43
CA MET A 112 9.24 13.68 -0.53
C MET A 112 10.67 13.63 0.04
N SER A 113 11.68 14.03 -0.74
CA SER A 113 13.11 13.95 -0.38
C SER A 113 13.76 15.26 0.07
N GLN A 114 13.01 16.37 0.12
CA GLN A 114 13.55 17.72 0.36
C GLN A 114 14.25 17.92 1.72
N PHE A 115 14.05 17.02 2.68
CA PHE A 115 14.68 17.08 4.01
C PHE A 115 15.98 16.29 4.10
N SER A 116 16.37 15.59 3.02
CA SER A 116 17.70 15.01 2.90
C SER A 116 18.75 16.08 2.62
N SER A 117 20.01 15.77 2.88
CA SER A 117 21.13 16.66 2.52
C SER A 117 21.33 16.83 1.01
N SER A 118 20.72 15.95 0.21
CA SER A 118 20.79 15.97 -1.26
C SER A 118 19.44 15.52 -1.84
N PRO A 119 18.44 16.43 -1.91
CA PRO A 119 17.11 16.08 -2.42
C PRO A 119 17.16 15.40 -3.78
N PHE A 120 16.30 14.40 -3.96
CA PHE A 120 16.20 13.63 -5.17
C PHE A 120 15.46 14.41 -6.25
N ARG A 121 16.17 14.77 -7.32
CA ARG A 121 15.66 15.54 -8.45
C ARG A 121 15.56 14.64 -9.66
N LEU A 122 14.32 14.23 -9.97
CA LEU A 122 14.02 13.38 -11.11
C LEU A 122 13.63 14.23 -12.32
N SER A 123 14.33 14.08 -13.44
CA SER A 123 14.01 14.73 -14.73
C SER A 123 14.03 13.69 -15.85
N ALA A 124 13.60 14.06 -17.05
CA ALA A 124 13.55 13.13 -18.18
C ALA A 124 14.15 13.70 -19.48
N ALA A 125 14.56 12.80 -20.36
CA ALA A 125 14.75 13.05 -21.78
C ALA A 125 13.91 12.05 -22.56
N VAL A 126 13.13 12.56 -23.51
CA VAL A 126 12.26 11.74 -24.36
C VAL A 126 13.02 11.37 -25.62
N TYR A 127 13.06 10.09 -25.94
CA TYR A 127 13.58 9.63 -27.22
C TYR A 127 12.67 10.17 -28.34
N PRO A 128 13.21 10.87 -29.35
CA PRO A 128 12.44 11.77 -30.23
C PRO A 128 11.63 11.05 -31.31
N LYS A 129 11.48 9.73 -31.20
CA LYS A 129 10.70 8.89 -32.10
C LYS A 129 9.97 7.81 -31.31
N ARG A 130 8.67 7.62 -31.57
CA ARG A 130 7.95 6.43 -31.11
C ARG A 130 8.46 5.21 -31.88
N ILE A 131 8.82 4.15 -31.17
CA ILE A 131 9.34 2.93 -31.77
C ILE A 131 8.21 1.92 -31.95
N ASN A 132 7.90 1.60 -33.20
CA ASN A 132 6.92 0.58 -33.52
C ASN A 132 7.63 -0.73 -33.87
N VAL A 133 7.20 -1.83 -33.25
CA VAL A 133 7.66 -3.20 -33.56
C VAL A 133 6.51 -4.04 -34.09
N THR A 134 6.80 -5.12 -34.81
CA THR A 134 5.74 -5.99 -35.32
C THR A 134 5.29 -6.98 -34.25
N ALA A 135 3.99 -7.00 -33.94
CA ALA A 135 3.41 -8.09 -33.17
C ALA A 135 3.37 -9.36 -34.06
N ASP A 136 4.10 -10.40 -33.67
CA ASP A 136 4.15 -11.70 -34.37
C ASP A 136 3.39 -12.79 -33.58
N ASP A 137 2.78 -13.73 -34.30
CA ASP A 137 1.71 -14.61 -33.83
C ASP A 137 2.15 -15.87 -33.07
N ALA A 138 3.35 -16.38 -33.31
CA ALA A 138 3.70 -17.72 -32.83
C ALA A 138 4.68 -17.77 -31.63
N THR A 139 5.58 -16.80 -31.48
CA THR A 139 6.73 -16.92 -30.54
C THR A 139 6.84 -15.80 -29.51
N SER A 140 6.34 -14.60 -29.81
CA SER A 140 6.49 -13.43 -28.94
C SER A 140 5.39 -13.36 -27.87
N ALA A 141 4.21 -13.90 -28.15
CA ALA A 141 3.09 -13.93 -27.21
C ALA A 141 3.34 -14.81 -25.97
N ALA A 142 4.23 -15.82 -26.04
CA ALA A 142 4.56 -16.65 -24.88
C ALA A 142 5.49 -15.95 -23.87
N ASN A 143 6.28 -14.96 -24.32
CA ASN A 143 7.34 -14.33 -23.54
C ASN A 143 6.97 -12.94 -22.99
N GLY A 144 5.79 -12.41 -23.35
CA GLY A 144 5.24 -11.17 -22.80
C GLY A 144 5.90 -9.88 -23.32
N PHE A 145 5.52 -8.75 -22.71
CA PHE A 145 5.96 -7.41 -23.13
C PHE A 145 7.47 -7.19 -23.07
N LEU A 146 8.21 -7.94 -22.25
CA LEU A 146 9.69 -7.81 -22.20
C LEU A 146 10.36 -8.19 -23.52
N THR A 147 9.83 -9.17 -24.25
CA THR A 147 10.34 -9.53 -25.58
C THR A 147 10.08 -8.42 -26.60
N TYR A 148 8.90 -7.81 -26.56
CA TYR A 148 8.60 -6.67 -27.42
C TYR A 148 9.43 -5.44 -27.03
N SER A 149 9.67 -5.21 -25.75
CA SER A 149 10.57 -4.15 -25.28
C SER A 149 11.99 -4.39 -25.78
N ASP A 150 12.49 -5.63 -25.82
CA ASP A 150 13.79 -5.94 -26.42
C ASP A 150 13.81 -5.56 -27.90
N GLN A 151 12.77 -5.93 -28.66
CA GLN A 151 12.65 -5.52 -30.07
C GLN A 151 12.65 -3.99 -30.24
N VAL A 152 12.02 -3.25 -29.33
CA VAL A 152 12.05 -1.78 -29.32
C VAL A 152 13.48 -1.27 -29.18
N MET A 153 14.25 -1.81 -28.23
CA MET A 153 15.63 -1.39 -28.01
C MET A 153 16.55 -1.83 -29.17
N GLN A 154 16.32 -3.01 -29.77
CA GLN A 154 17.02 -3.41 -31.00
C GLN A 154 16.68 -2.49 -32.18
N ALA A 155 15.44 -2.02 -32.28
CA ALA A 155 15.05 -1.08 -33.34
C ALA A 155 15.73 0.29 -33.16
N ILE A 156 15.87 0.80 -31.93
CA ILE A 156 16.68 2.00 -31.63
C ILE A 156 18.14 1.79 -32.03
N LYS A 157 18.71 0.64 -31.63
CA LYS A 157 20.10 0.28 -31.92
C LYS A 157 20.40 0.24 -33.42
N ASN A 158 19.47 -0.30 -34.20
CA ASN A 158 19.62 -0.53 -35.63
C ASN A 158 19.04 0.60 -36.49
N ASP A 159 18.59 1.72 -35.91
CA ASP A 159 18.07 2.84 -36.68
C ASP A 159 19.19 3.40 -37.58
N PRO A 160 19.09 3.30 -38.93
CA PRO A 160 20.15 3.73 -39.85
C PRO A 160 20.31 5.25 -39.92
N ALA A 161 19.30 5.99 -39.45
CA ALA A 161 19.34 7.43 -39.27
C ALA A 161 18.92 7.72 -37.83
N PRO A 162 19.76 7.36 -36.84
CA PRO A 162 19.39 7.57 -35.45
C PRO A 162 19.08 9.06 -35.31
N PRO A 163 17.96 9.43 -34.67
CA PRO A 163 17.68 10.82 -34.36
C PRO A 163 18.90 11.46 -33.72
N SER A 164 19.00 12.78 -33.76
CA SER A 164 20.08 13.54 -33.10
C SER A 164 20.01 13.48 -31.55
N PHE A 165 19.68 12.32 -31.00
CA PHE A 165 19.60 12.04 -29.58
C PHE A 165 20.98 11.66 -29.04
N ASN A 166 21.45 12.46 -28.09
CA ASN A 166 22.68 12.19 -27.37
C ASN A 166 22.35 11.43 -26.08
N PHE A 167 22.72 10.15 -25.99
CA PHE A 167 22.49 9.33 -24.79
C PHE A 167 23.32 9.79 -23.59
N SER A 168 24.37 10.60 -23.77
CA SER A 168 25.14 11.18 -22.66
C SER A 168 24.32 12.11 -21.76
N GLN A 169 23.10 12.49 -22.18
CA GLN A 169 22.23 13.34 -21.36
C GLN A 169 21.43 12.53 -20.32
N VAL A 170 21.41 11.21 -20.42
CA VAL A 170 20.71 10.25 -19.51
C VAL A 170 21.67 9.24 -18.88
N ASP A 171 22.97 9.49 -19.01
CA ASP A 171 24.07 8.81 -18.32
C ASP A 171 24.79 9.91 -17.54
N ASN A 172 24.33 10.13 -16.30
CA ASN A 172 24.81 11.20 -15.43
C ASN A 172 25.23 10.67 -14.05
N ARG A 173 25.28 9.35 -13.89
CA ARG A 173 25.75 8.64 -12.69
C ARG A 173 26.77 7.58 -13.09
N GLN A 174 27.51 7.08 -12.11
CA GLN A 174 28.51 6.04 -12.32
C GLN A 174 28.24 4.83 -11.44
N GLY A 175 28.20 3.65 -12.06
CA GLY A 175 28.10 2.36 -11.42
C GLY A 175 26.67 1.94 -11.08
N THR A 176 26.58 0.84 -10.34
CA THR A 176 25.31 0.32 -9.83
C THR A 176 25.32 0.36 -8.30
N PRO A 177 24.28 0.92 -7.66
CA PRO A 177 24.27 1.02 -6.22
C PRO A 177 24.20 -0.34 -5.56
N SER A 178 23.18 -1.16 -5.88
CA SER A 178 22.94 -2.49 -5.26
C SER A 178 23.02 -2.47 -3.73
N PHE A 179 22.61 -1.36 -3.13
CA PHE A 179 22.72 -1.02 -1.71
C PHE A 179 24.16 -0.88 -1.19
N GLN A 180 25.18 -0.90 -2.04
CA GLN A 180 26.58 -0.94 -1.63
C GLN A 180 27.28 0.39 -1.83
N THR A 181 26.91 1.15 -2.87
CA THR A 181 27.57 2.39 -3.25
C THR A 181 26.57 3.49 -3.52
N ASP A 182 26.92 4.72 -3.14
CA ASP A 182 26.18 5.90 -3.57
C ASP A 182 26.56 6.26 -5.01
N THR A 183 25.61 6.16 -5.94
CA THR A 183 25.80 6.55 -7.34
C THR A 183 25.22 7.91 -7.66
N SER A 184 24.76 8.69 -6.68
CA SER A 184 24.21 10.04 -6.91
C SER A 184 25.27 11.10 -7.25
N VAL A 185 26.55 10.78 -7.09
CA VAL A 185 27.65 11.65 -7.47
C VAL A 185 27.72 11.74 -9.00
N PRO A 186 27.81 12.95 -9.59
CA PRO A 186 27.91 13.11 -11.04
C PRO A 186 29.07 12.30 -11.62
N GLY A 187 28.78 11.49 -12.62
CA GLY A 187 29.73 10.63 -13.32
C GLY A 187 29.10 10.10 -14.60
N THR A 188 29.88 9.40 -15.43
CA THR A 188 29.37 8.72 -16.62
C THR A 188 30.08 7.38 -16.76
N ASP A 189 29.37 6.34 -17.16
CA ASP A 189 29.95 5.01 -17.43
C ASP A 189 29.48 4.38 -18.75
N ASN A 190 28.85 5.19 -19.61
CA ASN A 190 28.18 4.76 -20.83
C ASN A 190 27.02 3.79 -20.58
N ILE A 191 26.41 3.85 -19.40
CA ILE A 191 25.17 3.14 -19.08
C ILE A 191 24.09 4.21 -18.87
N VAL A 192 22.96 4.07 -19.55
CA VAL A 192 21.79 4.92 -19.30
C VAL A 192 21.31 4.64 -17.88
N ASP A 193 21.26 5.67 -17.04
CA ASP A 193 21.02 5.54 -15.60
C ASP A 193 19.68 4.85 -15.29
N TYR A 194 18.65 5.17 -16.07
CA TYR A 194 17.33 4.58 -15.96
C TYR A 194 16.49 4.77 -17.23
N THR A 195 15.85 3.70 -17.71
CA THR A 195 15.00 3.73 -18.92
C THR A 195 13.54 3.44 -18.61
N ILE A 196 12.62 4.15 -19.25
CA ILE A 196 11.17 3.95 -19.15
C ILE A 196 10.64 3.63 -20.53
N ILE A 197 10.01 2.47 -20.71
CA ILE A 197 9.34 2.10 -21.96
C ILE A 197 7.83 2.22 -21.75
N VAL A 198 7.18 3.15 -22.44
CA VAL A 198 5.73 3.37 -22.35
C VAL A 198 5.06 2.81 -23.59
N TRP A 199 4.32 1.73 -23.45
CA TRP A 199 3.54 1.13 -24.54
C TRP A 199 2.19 1.80 -24.69
N ARG A 200 1.82 2.12 -25.94
CA ARG A 200 0.51 2.69 -26.26
C ARG A 200 -0.66 1.82 -25.85
N ASN A 201 -0.65 0.55 -26.24
CA ASN A 201 -1.78 -0.35 -26.05
C ASN A 201 -1.54 -1.23 -24.80
N PRO A 202 -2.56 -1.48 -23.95
CA PRO A 202 -2.45 -2.46 -22.87
C PRO A 202 -2.23 -3.90 -23.34
N GLY A 203 -2.51 -4.21 -24.62
CA GLY A 203 -2.31 -5.54 -25.20
C GLY A 203 -1.82 -5.54 -26.63
N VAL A 204 -1.57 -6.74 -27.16
CA VAL A 204 -1.40 -6.97 -28.60
C VAL A 204 -2.68 -6.55 -29.34
N PRO A 205 -2.58 -6.11 -30.61
CA PRO A 205 -3.73 -5.65 -31.39
C PRO A 205 -4.94 -6.60 -31.27
N TYR A 206 -6.12 -6.02 -31.01
CA TYR A 206 -7.38 -6.71 -30.74
C TYR A 206 -7.72 -7.85 -31.72
N GLN A 207 -7.28 -7.74 -32.97
CA GLN A 207 -7.53 -8.73 -34.02
C GLN A 207 -6.71 -10.00 -33.90
N LEU A 208 -5.60 -9.95 -33.18
CA LEU A 208 -4.71 -11.09 -33.08
C LEU A 208 -5.19 -12.10 -32.03
N GLN A 209 -6.09 -11.76 -31.10
CA GLN A 209 -6.49 -12.64 -29.97
C GLN A 209 -5.31 -13.27 -29.21
N LEU A 210 -4.07 -12.78 -29.43
CA LEU A 210 -2.86 -13.52 -29.08
C LEU A 210 -2.56 -13.55 -27.59
N ALA A 211 -3.26 -12.74 -26.79
CA ALA A 211 -3.24 -12.87 -25.34
C ALA A 211 -4.39 -12.08 -24.70
N PRO A 212 -5.55 -12.71 -24.49
CA PRO A 212 -6.63 -12.13 -23.67
C PRO A 212 -6.22 -11.86 -22.19
N ASN A 213 -4.98 -12.21 -21.79
CA ASN A 213 -4.54 -12.21 -20.39
C ASN A 213 -3.49 -11.15 -20.03
N TYR A 214 -3.03 -10.31 -20.97
CA TYR A 214 -2.14 -9.20 -20.61
C TYR A 214 -2.98 -7.99 -20.21
N GLY A 215 -3.25 -7.87 -18.91
CA GLY A 215 -3.88 -6.69 -18.33
C GLY A 215 -2.97 -5.47 -18.47
N GLY A 216 -3.58 -4.28 -18.47
CA GLY A 216 -2.85 -3.02 -18.33
C GLY A 216 -2.07 -3.01 -17.01
N GLY A 217 -0.84 -2.50 -17.01
CA GLY A 217 0.06 -2.69 -15.89
C GLY A 217 1.49 -2.20 -16.08
N GLY A 218 2.34 -2.60 -15.14
CA GLY A 218 3.74 -2.22 -15.08
C GLY A 218 4.68 -3.39 -14.78
N TYR A 219 5.93 -3.25 -15.21
CA TYR A 219 7.04 -4.13 -14.87
C TYR A 219 8.25 -3.28 -14.49
N ALA A 220 8.76 -3.41 -13.27
CA ALA A 220 10.02 -2.84 -12.80
C ALA A 220 11.27 -3.46 -13.47
N SER A 221 11.27 -3.50 -14.80
CA SER A 221 12.40 -3.96 -15.61
C SER A 221 12.32 -3.44 -17.05
N VAL A 222 13.48 -3.46 -17.70
CA VAL A 222 13.66 -3.25 -19.14
C VAL A 222 14.59 -4.34 -19.68
N PRO A 223 14.55 -4.64 -20.99
CA PRO A 223 15.52 -5.53 -21.61
C PRO A 223 16.96 -4.99 -21.46
N TYR A 224 17.91 -5.91 -21.32
CA TYR A 224 19.32 -5.58 -21.38
C TYR A 224 19.74 -5.33 -22.83
N THR A 225 20.25 -4.13 -23.13
CA THR A 225 20.70 -3.76 -24.47
C THR A 225 22.08 -3.12 -24.42
N THR A 226 22.96 -3.47 -25.36
CA THR A 226 24.30 -2.90 -25.50
C THR A 226 24.54 -2.35 -26.89
N ASN A 227 25.55 -1.49 -26.99
CA ASN A 227 26.00 -0.86 -28.23
C ASN A 227 24.92 0.04 -28.87
N LEU A 228 24.19 0.81 -28.04
CA LEU A 228 23.28 1.84 -28.52
C LEU A 228 24.11 3.00 -29.09
N PRO A 229 24.04 3.30 -30.40
CA PRO A 229 24.81 4.38 -30.98
C PRO A 229 24.27 5.74 -30.51
N SER A 230 25.19 6.65 -30.16
CA SER A 230 24.86 8.03 -29.78
C SER A 230 25.52 9.03 -30.72
N THR A 231 24.94 10.23 -30.83
CA THR A 231 25.42 11.28 -31.74
C THR A 231 26.78 11.86 -31.37
N ASN A 232 27.25 11.62 -30.15
CA ASN A 232 28.60 11.96 -29.69
C ASN A 232 29.66 10.93 -30.12
N GLY A 233 29.27 9.89 -30.88
CA GLY A 233 30.16 8.82 -31.35
C GLY A 233 30.46 7.74 -30.30
N GLN A 234 29.83 7.80 -29.13
CA GLN A 234 29.94 6.76 -28.09
C GLN A 234 28.82 5.73 -28.21
N PHE A 235 28.99 4.61 -27.51
CA PHE A 235 28.03 3.53 -27.42
C PHE A 235 27.54 3.38 -25.99
N TYR A 236 26.24 3.21 -25.82
CA TYR A 236 25.61 3.12 -24.50
C TYR A 236 24.97 1.75 -24.25
N GLN A 237 24.80 1.44 -22.97
CA GLN A 237 24.07 0.28 -22.46
C GLN A 237 22.77 0.72 -21.77
N VAL A 238 21.75 -0.14 -21.81
CA VAL A 238 20.54 -0.05 -20.99
C VAL A 238 20.39 -1.35 -20.22
N ASP A 239 20.24 -1.28 -18.91
CA ASP A 239 20.09 -2.46 -18.05
C ASP A 239 19.08 -2.31 -16.90
N LYS A 240 18.63 -1.08 -16.61
CA LYS A 240 17.71 -0.73 -15.53
C LYS A 240 16.57 0.12 -16.04
N GLY A 241 15.40 -0.08 -15.45
CA GLY A 241 14.24 0.65 -15.92
C GLY A 241 12.90 0.05 -15.54
N PHE A 242 11.88 0.62 -16.15
CA PHE A 242 10.48 0.27 -15.99
C PHE A 242 9.79 0.19 -17.35
N THR A 243 8.88 -0.78 -17.53
CA THR A 243 8.02 -0.91 -18.70
C THR A 243 6.55 -0.75 -18.29
N GLN A 244 5.86 0.25 -18.85
CA GLN A 244 4.42 0.44 -18.71
C GLN A 244 3.66 -0.12 -19.92
N THR A 245 2.56 -0.82 -19.67
CA THR A 245 1.57 -1.18 -20.69
C THR A 245 0.32 -0.31 -20.58
N GLY A 246 -0.33 -0.05 -21.71
CA GLY A 246 -1.60 0.69 -21.74
C GLY A 246 -1.50 2.17 -21.41
N GLY A 247 -0.40 2.80 -21.79
CA GLY A 247 -0.20 4.23 -21.61
C GLY A 247 -1.00 5.12 -22.57
N LEU A 248 -2.19 4.76 -23.07
CA LEU A 248 -2.96 5.56 -24.04
C LEU A 248 -3.03 7.07 -23.71
N SER A 249 -2.98 7.42 -22.43
CA SER A 249 -2.93 8.81 -21.92
C SER A 249 -1.54 9.22 -21.43
N GLY A 250 -0.47 8.66 -22.01
CA GLY A 250 0.93 8.82 -21.60
C GLY A 250 1.37 7.97 -20.40
N LEU A 251 2.41 8.46 -19.72
CA LEU A 251 2.96 7.80 -18.53
C LEU A 251 1.99 7.93 -17.36
N ASN A 252 1.65 6.82 -16.72
CA ASN A 252 0.78 6.80 -15.56
C ASN A 252 1.61 7.15 -14.31
N ILE A 253 1.43 8.35 -13.79
CA ILE A 253 2.17 8.89 -12.62
C ILE A 253 2.09 7.94 -11.41
N PRO A 254 0.91 7.47 -10.98
CA PRO A 254 0.84 6.55 -9.85
C PRO A 254 1.60 5.24 -10.08
N LEU A 255 1.44 4.63 -11.26
CA LEU A 255 2.11 3.40 -11.64
C LEU A 255 3.62 3.57 -11.72
N PHE A 256 4.11 4.69 -12.25
CA PHE A 256 5.54 4.99 -12.23
C PHE A 256 6.06 5.01 -10.80
N ALA A 257 5.38 5.72 -9.87
CA ALA A 257 5.85 5.79 -8.49
C ALA A 257 5.93 4.41 -7.83
N HIS A 258 4.97 3.53 -8.17
CA HIS A 258 4.93 2.13 -7.73
C HIS A 258 6.12 1.33 -8.26
N GLU A 259 6.33 1.36 -9.56
CA GLU A 259 7.31 0.50 -10.24
C GLU A 259 8.73 1.03 -10.08
N PHE A 260 8.88 2.35 -9.96
CA PHE A 260 10.14 2.95 -9.59
C PHE A 260 10.54 2.55 -8.17
N ALA A 261 9.60 2.41 -7.22
CA ALA A 261 9.90 1.96 -5.85
C ALA A 261 10.54 0.55 -5.82
N HIS A 262 10.06 -0.37 -6.66
CA HIS A 262 10.71 -1.68 -6.86
C HIS A 262 12.18 -1.55 -7.24
N THR A 263 12.50 -0.67 -8.20
CA THR A 263 13.89 -0.43 -8.64
C THR A 263 14.68 0.48 -7.69
N LEU A 264 14.01 1.27 -6.86
CA LEU A 264 14.63 2.26 -6.00
C LEU A 264 15.14 1.60 -4.71
N TYR A 265 14.33 0.76 -4.07
CA TYR A 265 14.69 0.12 -2.79
C TYR A 265 14.22 -1.33 -2.67
N SER A 266 13.96 -2.02 -3.79
CA SER A 266 13.49 -3.42 -3.78
C SER A 266 12.19 -3.55 -2.97
N ALA A 267 11.28 -2.59 -3.19
CA ALA A 267 10.05 -2.46 -2.43
C ALA A 267 9.16 -3.69 -2.59
N PRO A 268 8.80 -4.45 -1.53
CA PRO A 268 7.73 -5.42 -1.65
C PRO A 268 6.38 -4.68 -1.83
N HIS A 269 5.34 -5.39 -2.27
CA HIS A 269 3.96 -4.88 -2.22
C HIS A 269 3.49 -4.77 -0.76
N SER A 270 3.99 -3.76 -0.03
CA SER A 270 3.83 -3.62 1.42
C SER A 270 2.42 -3.22 1.86
N LEU A 271 1.58 -2.75 0.93
CA LEU A 271 0.19 -2.33 1.15
C LEU A 271 -0.74 -2.89 0.05
N LEU A 272 -0.73 -4.21 -0.13
CA LEU A 272 -1.70 -4.95 -0.95
C LEU A 272 -1.75 -4.65 -2.46
N ALA A 273 -0.76 -3.97 -3.03
CA ALA A 273 -0.68 -3.85 -4.49
C ALA A 273 -0.74 -5.23 -5.16
N GLY A 274 -1.69 -5.40 -6.08
CA GLY A 274 -1.95 -6.70 -6.72
C GLY A 274 -2.58 -7.76 -5.80
N ALA A 275 -3.24 -7.33 -4.73
CA ALA A 275 -3.94 -8.19 -3.77
C ALA A 275 -3.06 -9.21 -3.02
N VAL A 276 -1.73 -9.04 -3.03
CA VAL A 276 -0.83 -9.93 -2.30
C VAL A 276 -0.85 -9.62 -0.81
N VAL A 277 -1.00 -10.66 0.00
CA VAL A 277 -1.19 -10.55 1.47
C VAL A 277 0.01 -11.06 2.27
N GLY A 278 0.96 -11.72 1.61
CA GLY A 278 2.14 -12.31 2.25
C GLY A 278 1.76 -13.24 3.41
N GLN A 279 2.60 -13.24 4.45
CA GLN A 279 2.39 -14.02 5.68
C GLN A 279 1.39 -13.37 6.67
N TYR A 280 0.72 -12.28 6.28
CA TYR A 280 -0.05 -11.47 7.21
C TYR A 280 -1.55 -11.72 7.08
N PHE A 281 -2.23 -11.78 8.22
CA PHE A 281 -3.68 -11.99 8.25
C PHE A 281 -4.44 -10.73 7.86
N ASN A 282 -4.18 -9.63 8.57
CA ASN A 282 -4.81 -8.35 8.23
C ASN A 282 -4.23 -7.81 6.91
N ALA A 283 -5.10 -7.26 6.09
CA ALA A 283 -4.76 -6.66 4.80
C ALA A 283 -5.40 -5.28 4.77
N THR A 284 -4.62 -4.19 4.75
CA THR A 284 -5.15 -2.81 4.70
C THR A 284 -4.55 -2.00 3.56
N GLU A 285 -5.33 -1.10 2.97
CA GLU A 285 -4.83 -0.03 2.11
C GLU A 285 -4.32 1.16 2.94
N GLY A 286 -3.63 2.14 2.33
CA GLY A 286 -3.02 3.23 3.10
C GLY A 286 -2.23 4.26 2.29
N PRO A 287 -1.41 5.10 2.97
CA PRO A 287 -0.39 5.93 2.33
C PRO A 287 0.80 5.09 1.84
N GLY A 288 1.41 5.48 0.72
CA GLY A 288 2.67 4.93 0.27
C GLY A 288 2.70 4.60 -1.22
N MET A 289 3.92 4.41 -1.74
CA MET A 289 4.14 4.09 -3.15
C MET A 289 3.61 2.70 -3.52
N MET A 290 3.54 1.78 -2.55
CA MET A 290 3.16 0.38 -2.76
C MET A 290 1.68 0.06 -2.45
N SER A 291 0.85 1.07 -2.18
CA SER A 291 -0.60 0.88 -2.02
C SER A 291 -1.29 0.87 -3.39
N GLN A 292 -2.22 -0.07 -3.57
CA GLN A 292 -3.06 -0.13 -4.76
C GLN A 292 -4.02 1.07 -4.79
N ILE A 293 -4.63 1.35 -3.63
CA ILE A 293 -5.60 2.42 -3.46
C ILE A 293 -5.05 3.42 -2.46
N ARG A 294 -4.24 4.34 -3.00
CA ARG A 294 -3.52 5.33 -2.21
C ARG A 294 -4.48 6.29 -1.55
N THR A 295 -4.42 6.40 -0.22
CA THR A 295 -5.19 7.44 0.48
C THR A 295 -4.57 8.82 0.29
N TYR A 296 -3.24 8.88 0.12
CA TYR A 296 -2.48 10.08 -0.18
C TYR A 296 -1.51 9.75 -1.31
N PHE A 297 -1.30 10.66 -2.27
CA PHE A 297 -0.24 10.50 -3.26
C PHE A 297 1.11 10.97 -2.69
N ALA A 298 1.55 10.31 -1.61
CA ALA A 298 2.80 10.57 -0.90
C ALA A 298 3.53 9.24 -0.63
N ALA A 299 4.86 9.32 -0.50
CA ALA A 299 5.62 8.25 0.16
C ALA A 299 5.29 8.29 1.66
N ASN A 300 5.15 7.12 2.30
CA ASN A 300 4.90 7.05 3.75
C ASN A 300 6.19 7.20 4.57
N ALA A 301 6.07 7.38 5.88
CA ALA A 301 7.15 7.73 6.80
C ALA A 301 8.22 6.66 6.82
N TRP A 302 7.83 5.39 6.80
CA TRP A 302 8.77 4.29 6.65
C TRP A 302 9.52 4.41 5.33
N GLU A 303 8.83 4.63 4.20
CA GLU A 303 9.47 4.74 2.88
C GLU A 303 10.46 5.92 2.83
N ARG A 304 10.09 7.10 3.34
CA ARG A 304 10.97 8.28 3.38
C ARG A 304 12.17 8.04 4.29
N TRP A 305 11.96 7.47 5.46
CA TRP A 305 13.05 7.11 6.35
C TRP A 305 13.95 6.07 5.68
N PHE A 306 13.40 5.00 5.10
CA PHE A 306 14.17 3.91 4.51
C PHE A 306 15.05 4.36 3.34
N ASN A 307 14.54 5.28 2.50
CA ASN A 307 15.28 5.88 1.39
C ASN A 307 16.27 6.98 1.81
N GLY A 308 16.32 7.36 3.09
CA GLY A 308 17.18 8.47 3.56
C GLY A 308 16.68 9.86 3.17
N TRP A 309 15.39 9.99 2.88
CA TRP A 309 14.73 11.23 2.46
C TRP A 309 14.37 12.16 3.62
N ALA A 310 14.17 11.58 4.80
CA ALA A 310 13.94 12.30 6.04
C ALA A 310 14.40 11.46 7.23
N GLU A 311 14.68 12.15 8.34
CA GLU A 311 15.13 11.54 9.60
C GLU A 311 13.98 11.46 10.60
N LEU A 312 14.14 10.60 11.62
CA LEU A 312 13.16 10.40 12.70
C LEU A 312 13.20 11.59 13.67
N LEU A 313 12.68 12.71 13.20
CA LEU A 313 12.64 13.98 13.91
C LEU A 313 11.23 14.55 13.90
N ALA A 314 10.85 15.21 14.99
CA ALA A 314 9.69 16.09 15.05
C ALA A 314 10.08 17.39 15.75
N SER A 315 9.91 18.52 15.07
CA SER A 315 10.37 19.83 15.56
C SER A 315 11.83 19.84 16.05
N GLY A 316 12.71 19.08 15.37
CA GLY A 316 14.14 18.97 15.69
C GLY A 316 14.50 18.01 16.83
N VAL A 317 13.53 17.32 17.42
CA VAL A 317 13.75 16.33 18.49
C VAL A 317 13.65 14.92 17.92
N SER A 318 14.51 14.00 18.37
CA SER A 318 14.44 12.58 17.98
C SER A 318 13.09 11.97 18.34
N THR A 319 12.50 11.26 17.38
CA THR A 319 11.24 10.54 17.50
C THR A 319 11.38 9.05 17.19
N ASP A 320 12.61 8.53 17.33
CA ASP A 320 12.88 7.10 17.32
C ASP A 320 12.74 6.52 18.73
N ILE A 321 11.53 6.10 19.08
CA ILE A 321 11.15 5.67 20.43
C ILE A 321 11.33 4.16 20.54
N GLN A 322 12.39 3.72 21.20
CA GLN A 322 12.74 2.31 21.34
C GLN A 322 12.13 1.68 22.60
N ASP A 323 12.04 2.45 23.69
CA ASP A 323 11.50 2.02 24.97
C ASP A 323 11.09 3.24 25.84
N ILE A 324 10.78 3.00 27.11
CA ILE A 324 10.43 4.06 28.06
C ILE A 324 11.59 5.04 28.34
N ASN A 325 12.85 4.62 28.20
CA ASN A 325 14.01 5.50 28.41
C ASN A 325 14.11 6.52 27.27
N SER A 326 13.66 6.17 26.06
CA SER A 326 13.55 7.11 24.93
C SER A 326 12.62 8.31 25.25
N LEU A 327 11.74 8.21 26.26
CA LEU A 327 10.83 9.28 26.66
C LEU A 327 11.44 10.28 27.65
N ALA A 328 12.60 9.98 28.25
CA ALA A 328 13.12 10.72 29.41
C ALA A 328 13.38 12.22 29.10
N ALA A 329 13.91 12.53 27.92
CA ALA A 329 14.26 13.90 27.54
C ALA A 329 13.03 14.79 27.28
N THR A 330 11.92 14.22 26.84
CA THR A 330 10.71 14.94 26.41
C THR A 330 9.54 14.75 27.37
N GLY A 331 9.67 13.88 28.37
CA GLY A 331 8.54 13.40 29.16
C GLY A 331 7.48 12.68 28.32
N GLY A 332 7.89 12.15 27.16
CA GLY A 332 7.02 11.52 26.18
C GLY A 332 6.10 12.48 25.42
N VAL A 333 6.34 13.80 25.45
CA VAL A 333 5.52 14.80 24.75
C VAL A 333 6.24 15.32 23.51
N TYR A 334 5.59 15.26 22.35
CA TYR A 334 6.16 15.65 21.06
C TYR A 334 5.16 16.50 20.28
N THR A 335 5.65 17.31 19.34
CA THR A 335 4.81 18.09 18.41
C THR A 335 5.12 17.70 16.97
N LEU A 336 4.13 17.10 16.31
CA LEU A 336 4.19 16.75 14.89
C LEU A 336 3.56 17.87 14.06
N ARG A 337 4.39 18.55 13.27
CA ARG A 337 3.94 19.50 12.23
C ARG A 337 3.52 18.72 10.98
N ASP A 338 3.24 19.42 9.89
CA ASP A 338 2.78 18.80 8.66
C ASP A 338 3.82 17.84 8.05
N TYR A 339 3.41 16.61 7.81
CA TYR A 339 4.28 15.53 7.37
C TYR A 339 5.01 15.84 6.05
N VAL A 340 4.28 16.32 5.04
CA VAL A 340 4.85 16.56 3.71
C VAL A 340 5.75 17.80 3.72
N THR A 341 5.27 18.90 4.30
CA THR A 341 5.95 20.21 4.24
C THR A 341 7.00 20.43 5.34
N THR A 342 7.03 19.62 6.39
CA THR A 342 8.08 19.71 7.42
C THR A 342 8.90 18.45 7.64
N GLY A 343 8.47 17.31 7.08
CA GLY A 343 9.17 16.03 7.25
C GLY A 343 9.03 15.42 8.64
N ASP A 344 8.15 15.96 9.49
CA ASP A 344 7.96 15.48 10.86
C ASP A 344 7.29 14.11 10.83
N MET A 345 7.92 13.12 11.48
CA MET A 345 7.38 11.77 11.64
C MET A 345 7.80 11.18 12.98
N MET A 346 7.22 10.05 13.37
CA MET A 346 7.62 9.33 14.58
C MET A 346 7.60 7.83 14.36
N ARG A 347 8.56 7.12 14.95
CA ARG A 347 8.65 5.66 14.97
C ARG A 347 8.67 5.17 16.42
N ILE A 348 7.77 4.27 16.78
CA ILE A 348 7.66 3.72 18.14
C ILE A 348 7.77 2.21 18.08
N LYS A 349 8.74 1.61 18.77
CA LYS A 349 8.87 0.15 18.84
C LYS A 349 7.70 -0.48 19.57
N LEU A 350 7.14 -1.54 19.00
CA LEU A 350 6.06 -2.31 19.60
C LEU A 350 6.61 -3.24 20.70
N PRO A 351 6.11 -3.15 21.95
CA PRO A 351 6.46 -4.09 23.02
C PRO A 351 6.07 -5.51 22.65
N GLY A 352 6.92 -6.50 22.96
CA GLY A 352 6.65 -7.92 22.67
C GLY A 352 7.07 -8.36 21.28
N SER A 353 7.28 -7.43 20.34
CA SER A 353 7.84 -7.72 19.02
C SER A 353 9.37 -7.67 19.03
N SER A 354 10.01 -8.46 18.15
CA SER A 354 11.45 -8.36 17.94
C SER A 354 11.82 -7.14 17.11
N ASN A 355 11.02 -6.80 16.08
CA ASN A 355 11.37 -5.79 15.06
C ASN A 355 10.16 -5.07 14.42
N GLN A 356 9.05 -4.90 15.14
CA GLN A 356 7.90 -4.15 14.62
C GLN A 356 7.76 -2.76 15.25
N TYR A 357 7.23 -1.83 14.48
CA TYR A 357 7.11 -0.42 14.87
C TYR A 357 5.76 0.16 14.49
N VAL A 358 5.36 1.23 15.18
CA VAL A 358 4.27 2.11 14.77
C VAL A 358 4.85 3.40 14.24
N TRP A 359 4.36 3.81 13.09
CA TRP A 359 4.71 5.04 12.40
C TRP A 359 3.57 6.04 12.51
N LEU A 360 3.88 7.31 12.80
CA LEU A 360 2.91 8.40 12.89
C LEU A 360 3.25 9.55 11.95
N GLU A 361 2.24 10.04 11.23
CA GLU A 361 2.32 11.11 10.24
C GLU A 361 1.18 12.12 10.45
N ASN A 362 1.44 13.43 10.43
CA ASN A 362 0.38 14.44 10.54
C ASN A 362 0.10 15.08 9.17
N HIS A 363 -1.00 14.70 8.51
CA HIS A 363 -1.38 15.25 7.21
C HIS A 363 -2.33 16.44 7.38
N GLN A 364 -1.94 17.62 6.87
CA GLN A 364 -2.72 18.85 7.03
C GLN A 364 -3.34 19.36 5.72
N GLY A 365 -3.05 18.74 4.58
CA GLY A 365 -3.57 19.19 3.28
C GLY A 365 -2.82 20.41 2.77
N LYS A 366 -1.57 20.59 3.18
CA LYS A 366 -0.74 21.76 2.80
C LYS A 366 0.01 21.52 1.50
N SER A 367 0.28 20.26 1.17
CA SER A 367 0.84 19.86 -0.12
C SER A 367 -0.25 19.21 -0.96
N VAL A 368 -0.12 19.33 -2.28
CA VAL A 368 -0.97 18.57 -3.21
C VAL A 368 -0.79 17.06 -3.06
N PHE A 369 0.33 16.61 -2.50
CA PHE A 369 0.59 15.19 -2.22
C PHE A 369 -0.17 14.65 -0.98
N ASP A 370 -0.81 15.53 -0.20
CA ASP A 370 -1.81 15.12 0.79
C ASP A 370 -3.17 14.77 0.14
N ASP A 371 -3.32 14.96 -1.16
CA ASP A 371 -4.52 14.52 -1.88
C ASP A 371 -4.25 13.24 -2.67
N ARG A 372 -5.32 12.52 -2.96
CA ARG A 372 -5.29 11.47 -3.96
C ARG A 372 -5.20 12.07 -5.34
N ILE A 373 -4.62 11.31 -6.27
CA ILE A 373 -4.67 11.62 -7.71
C ILE A 373 -5.56 10.64 -8.49
N ASN A 374 -5.91 9.49 -7.88
CA ASN A 374 -6.81 8.48 -8.44
C ASN A 374 -8.04 8.32 -7.54
N PHE A 375 -9.08 7.66 -8.05
CA PHE A 375 -10.34 7.43 -7.31
C PHE A 375 -10.97 8.74 -6.78
N ILE A 376 -10.91 9.80 -7.60
CA ILE A 376 -11.56 11.09 -7.31
C ILE A 376 -13.07 10.99 -7.52
N TYR A 377 -13.47 10.21 -8.53
CA TYR A 377 -14.86 9.94 -8.84
C TYR A 377 -15.13 8.43 -8.75
N ASP A 378 -16.40 8.09 -8.53
CA ASP A 378 -16.90 6.73 -8.61
C ASP A 378 -17.17 6.30 -10.07
N GLY A 379 -17.52 5.03 -10.25
CA GLY A 379 -17.89 4.49 -11.56
C GLY A 379 -19.37 4.68 -11.94
N GLN A 380 -20.14 5.46 -11.18
CA GLN A 380 -21.57 5.67 -11.46
C GLN A 380 -21.76 6.59 -12.68
N THR A 381 -22.98 6.65 -13.19
CA THR A 381 -23.37 7.59 -14.27
C THR A 381 -24.63 8.33 -13.86
N PRO A 382 -24.57 9.64 -13.56
CA PRO A 382 -23.35 10.48 -13.56
C PRO A 382 -22.36 10.07 -12.45
N ALA A 383 -21.07 10.29 -12.70
CA ALA A 383 -20.03 10.00 -11.72
C ALA A 383 -20.16 10.94 -10.50
N GLN A 384 -20.00 10.38 -9.29
CA GLN A 384 -20.06 11.12 -8.04
C GLN A 384 -18.66 11.30 -7.46
N LEU A 385 -18.46 12.39 -6.71
CA LEU A 385 -17.19 12.65 -6.03
C LEU A 385 -17.02 11.68 -4.87
N MET A 386 -15.88 11.00 -4.84
CA MET A 386 -15.46 10.15 -3.73
C MET A 386 -15.04 11.02 -2.53
N PRO A 387 -15.03 10.49 -1.29
CA PRO A 387 -14.52 11.21 -0.14
C PRO A 387 -13.13 11.80 -0.38
N THR A 388 -12.80 12.93 0.24
CA THR A 388 -11.45 13.48 0.21
C THR A 388 -10.51 12.68 1.11
N ALA A 389 -9.20 12.79 0.89
CA ALA A 389 -8.22 12.26 1.83
C ALA A 389 -8.41 12.93 3.21
N PRO A 390 -8.42 12.18 4.33
CA PRO A 390 -8.65 12.77 5.64
C PRO A 390 -7.42 13.57 6.13
N ARG A 391 -7.61 14.32 7.22
CA ARG A 391 -6.57 15.16 7.83
C ARG A 391 -6.41 14.82 9.31
N GLY A 392 -5.19 14.91 9.82
CA GLY A 392 -4.81 14.56 11.18
C GLY A 392 -3.67 13.54 11.24
N ILE A 393 -3.53 12.88 12.40
CA ILE A 393 -2.50 11.85 12.58
C ILE A 393 -2.93 10.58 11.86
N VAL A 394 -2.10 10.03 10.99
CA VAL A 394 -2.23 8.68 10.43
C VAL A 394 -1.25 7.78 11.16
N ALA A 395 -1.66 6.55 11.46
CA ALA A 395 -0.84 5.57 12.13
C ALA A 395 -0.75 4.27 11.32
N MET A 396 0.46 3.70 11.23
CA MET A 396 0.69 2.40 10.58
C MET A 396 1.58 1.52 11.45
N VAL A 397 1.29 0.22 11.50
CA VAL A 397 2.18 -0.80 12.05
C VAL A 397 3.05 -1.37 10.93
N GLU A 398 4.34 -1.53 11.19
CA GLU A 398 5.33 -2.00 10.23
C GLU A 398 6.06 -3.24 10.73
N ASP A 399 6.21 -4.22 9.83
CA ASP A 399 7.04 -5.42 9.97
C ASP A 399 7.77 -5.71 8.65
N MET A 400 8.68 -4.80 8.28
CA MET A 400 9.50 -4.90 7.08
C MET A 400 10.98 -4.88 7.47
N SER A 401 11.58 -3.70 7.57
CA SER A 401 13.00 -3.55 7.88
C SER A 401 13.19 -2.58 9.05
N PRO A 402 13.75 -3.07 10.17
CA PRO A 402 13.98 -2.23 11.36
C PRO A 402 15.14 -1.24 11.17
N ASP A 403 16.01 -1.49 10.18
CA ASP A 403 17.28 -0.78 10.00
C ASP A 403 17.60 -0.55 8.51
N ARG A 404 18.15 0.63 8.20
CA ARG A 404 18.61 0.98 6.85
C ARG A 404 19.75 0.08 6.36
N SER A 405 20.44 -0.65 7.22
CA SER A 405 21.51 -1.59 6.85
C SER A 405 21.01 -2.98 6.44
N LEU A 406 19.69 -3.20 6.47
CA LEU A 406 19.04 -4.45 6.11
C LEU A 406 18.17 -4.23 4.88
N PRO A 407 18.72 -4.36 3.66
CA PRO A 407 17.94 -4.25 2.44
C PRO A 407 16.79 -5.26 2.36
N LEU A 408 15.72 -4.81 1.73
CA LEU A 408 14.61 -5.68 1.38
C LEU A 408 14.95 -6.50 0.14
N ASP A 409 14.42 -7.70 0.08
CA ASP A 409 14.43 -8.53 -1.11
C ASP A 409 12.98 -8.70 -1.55
N TYR A 410 12.60 -8.07 -2.67
CA TYR A 410 11.27 -8.16 -3.24
C TYR A 410 10.82 -9.63 -3.48
N PHE A 411 11.78 -10.56 -3.65
CA PHE A 411 11.51 -11.98 -3.89
C PHE A 411 11.47 -12.85 -2.62
N GLN A 412 11.48 -12.24 -1.43
CA GLN A 412 11.35 -12.96 -0.17
C GLN A 412 10.03 -12.61 0.52
N ASP A 413 9.48 -13.54 1.32
CA ASP A 413 8.23 -13.37 2.07
C ASP A 413 8.19 -12.11 2.94
N LYS A 414 9.36 -11.58 3.27
CA LYS A 414 9.54 -10.49 4.21
C LYS A 414 9.13 -9.15 3.60
N GLY A 415 8.00 -8.63 4.08
CA GLY A 415 7.55 -7.26 3.85
C GLY A 415 6.43 -7.10 2.82
N VAL A 416 6.03 -8.17 2.13
CA VAL A 416 4.76 -8.20 1.38
C VAL A 416 3.62 -8.05 2.37
N ASN A 417 2.75 -7.06 2.16
CA ASN A 417 1.73 -6.64 3.14
C ASN A 417 2.31 -6.36 4.55
N GLY A 418 3.58 -5.92 4.61
CA GLY A 418 4.29 -5.65 5.86
C GLY A 418 3.90 -4.35 6.55
N LEU A 419 2.97 -3.57 5.98
CA LEU A 419 2.38 -2.39 6.59
C LEU A 419 0.89 -2.60 6.85
N LYS A 420 0.45 -2.25 8.06
CA LYS A 420 -0.96 -2.22 8.45
C LYS A 420 -1.36 -0.81 8.86
N THR A 421 -2.21 -0.16 8.09
CA THR A 421 -2.81 1.12 8.47
C THR A 421 -3.79 0.92 9.62
N LEU A 422 -3.81 1.85 10.57
CA LEU A 422 -4.76 1.83 11.69
C LEU A 422 -5.94 2.76 11.42
N SER A 423 -7.14 2.23 11.59
CA SER A 423 -8.39 3.00 11.51
C SER A 423 -8.63 3.78 12.80
N ALA A 424 -8.99 5.05 12.71
CA ALA A 424 -9.38 5.87 13.85
C ALA A 424 -10.73 5.46 14.44
N GLN A 425 -11.58 4.77 13.67
CA GLN A 425 -12.83 4.21 14.19
C GLN A 425 -12.63 2.90 14.98
N GLY A 426 -11.44 2.31 14.91
CA GLY A 426 -11.14 1.02 15.51
C GLY A 426 -11.57 -0.16 14.63
N ASN A 427 -11.59 -1.33 15.27
CA ASN A 427 -11.91 -2.61 14.65
C ASN A 427 -13.25 -3.15 15.14
N PHE A 428 -13.96 -3.85 14.25
CA PHE A 428 -15.29 -4.42 14.46
C PHE A 428 -15.35 -5.82 13.85
N ASP A 429 -16.30 -6.62 14.33
CA ASP A 429 -16.72 -7.82 13.62
C ASP A 429 -17.64 -7.42 12.46
N TYR A 430 -17.42 -8.02 11.30
CA TYR A 430 -18.24 -7.82 10.11
C TYR A 430 -18.83 -9.14 9.62
N THR A 431 -19.98 -9.06 8.97
CA THR A 431 -20.53 -10.18 8.21
C THR A 431 -21.02 -9.67 6.84
N PRO A 432 -20.60 -10.29 5.71
CA PRO A 432 -21.03 -9.87 4.40
C PRO A 432 -22.47 -10.31 4.11
N SER A 433 -23.16 -9.58 3.24
CA SER A 433 -24.41 -10.02 2.63
C SER A 433 -24.18 -11.29 1.81
N ALA A 434 -25.15 -12.22 1.82
CA ALA A 434 -25.08 -13.46 1.04
C ALA A 434 -25.13 -13.24 -0.49
N THR A 435 -25.41 -12.02 -0.94
CA THR A 435 -25.49 -11.65 -2.35
C THR A 435 -24.63 -10.41 -2.60
N ASN A 436 -24.10 -10.30 -3.82
CA ASN A 436 -23.44 -9.08 -4.26
C ASN A 436 -24.42 -7.91 -4.16
N SER A 437 -23.90 -6.80 -3.66
CA SER A 437 -24.59 -5.52 -3.63
C SER A 437 -25.01 -5.08 -5.03
N ILE A 438 -26.19 -4.46 -5.12
CA ILE A 438 -26.73 -3.89 -6.36
C ILE A 438 -25.90 -2.69 -6.89
N TYR A 439 -24.92 -2.23 -6.12
CA TYR A 439 -24.08 -1.06 -6.42
C TYR A 439 -22.81 -1.38 -7.22
N ASN A 440 -22.78 -2.47 -7.99
CA ASN A 440 -21.59 -2.93 -8.71
C ASN A 440 -20.86 -1.85 -9.54
N ASN A 441 -21.58 -0.85 -10.06
CA ASN A 441 -20.97 0.24 -10.83
C ASN A 441 -20.18 1.25 -9.97
N HIS A 442 -20.36 1.30 -8.64
CA HIS A 442 -19.65 2.26 -7.77
C HIS A 442 -18.13 2.14 -7.87
N LEU A 443 -17.63 0.89 -7.92
CA LEU A 443 -16.23 0.59 -8.22
C LEU A 443 -16.06 0.01 -9.62
N TYR A 444 -16.62 0.68 -10.63
CA TYR A 444 -16.35 0.38 -12.04
C TYR A 444 -16.69 -1.07 -12.46
N GLY A 445 -17.73 -1.65 -11.85
CA GLY A 445 -18.22 -3.00 -12.17
C GLY A 445 -17.67 -4.11 -11.28
N ASN A 446 -16.85 -3.79 -10.27
CA ASN A 446 -16.36 -4.78 -9.30
C ASN A 446 -17.51 -5.39 -8.47
N ALA A 447 -17.34 -6.64 -8.05
CA ALA A 447 -18.24 -7.26 -7.09
C ALA A 447 -18.11 -6.54 -5.75
N LEU A 448 -19.24 -6.06 -5.22
CA LEU A 448 -19.32 -5.40 -3.93
C LEU A 448 -20.22 -6.22 -3.03
N TYR A 449 -19.93 -6.24 -1.74
CA TYR A 449 -20.78 -6.83 -0.71
C TYR A 449 -21.21 -5.74 0.26
N ASP A 450 -22.42 -5.88 0.80
CA ASP A 450 -22.86 -5.04 1.92
C ASP A 450 -22.45 -5.72 3.21
N PHE A 451 -21.53 -5.11 3.94
CA PHE A 451 -21.05 -5.64 5.21
C PHE A 451 -21.91 -5.10 6.36
N THR A 452 -22.44 -5.99 7.18
CA THR A 452 -23.07 -5.57 8.44
C THR A 452 -21.99 -5.43 9.50
N ASN A 453 -21.83 -4.22 10.04
CA ASN A 453 -20.98 -3.97 11.20
C ASN A 453 -21.71 -4.44 12.46
N LEU A 454 -21.11 -5.37 13.19
CA LEU A 454 -21.72 -6.00 14.35
C LEU A 454 -21.30 -5.30 15.65
N VAL A 455 -20.20 -5.73 16.25
CA VAL A 455 -19.74 -5.26 17.56
C VAL A 455 -18.28 -4.86 17.49
N ALA A 456 -17.91 -3.87 18.31
CA ALA A 456 -16.51 -3.47 18.44
C ALA A 456 -15.66 -4.65 18.94
N ASN A 457 -14.57 -4.90 18.23
CA ASN A 457 -13.60 -5.94 18.53
C ASN A 457 -12.19 -5.41 18.26
N PRO A 458 -11.61 -4.62 19.18
CA PRO A 458 -10.40 -3.86 18.92
C PRO A 458 -9.16 -4.69 18.52
N PHE A 459 -9.06 -5.94 19.01
CA PHE A 459 -7.91 -6.81 18.73
C PHE A 459 -8.16 -7.84 17.64
N GLY A 460 -9.32 -8.52 17.65
CA GLY A 460 -9.61 -9.60 16.72
C GLY A 460 -10.51 -9.24 15.54
N GLY A 461 -11.02 -8.01 15.50
CA GLY A 461 -11.86 -7.52 14.40
C GLY A 461 -11.04 -6.92 13.26
N GLU A 462 -11.74 -6.49 12.23
CA GLU A 462 -11.19 -5.77 11.08
C GLU A 462 -11.69 -4.33 11.07
N SER A 463 -11.16 -3.49 10.19
CA SER A 463 -11.65 -2.12 10.03
C SER A 463 -12.11 -1.90 8.60
N GLN A 464 -12.90 -0.86 8.36
CA GLN A 464 -13.40 -0.55 7.00
C GLN A 464 -12.30 -0.33 5.95
N ILE A 465 -11.07 -0.01 6.37
CA ILE A 465 -9.91 0.18 5.48
C ILE A 465 -9.20 -1.13 5.15
N SER A 466 -9.62 -2.21 5.80
CA SER A 466 -9.14 -3.56 5.56
C SER A 466 -9.86 -4.18 4.38
N ARG A 467 -9.21 -5.14 3.70
CA ARG A 467 -9.91 -6.14 2.92
C ARG A 467 -10.44 -7.19 3.89
N HIS A 468 -11.76 -7.26 4.00
CA HIS A 468 -12.44 -8.16 4.92
C HIS A 468 -12.37 -9.57 4.44
N ARG A 469 -11.85 -10.46 5.28
CA ARG A 469 -11.78 -11.89 4.97
C ARG A 469 -13.06 -12.61 5.37
N PHE A 470 -13.60 -13.43 4.48
CA PHE A 470 -14.77 -14.24 4.76
C PHE A 470 -14.77 -15.50 3.90
N ASP A 471 -15.37 -16.57 4.41
CA ASP A 471 -15.56 -17.84 3.69
C ASP A 471 -16.66 -17.63 2.63
N ALA A 472 -16.24 -17.28 1.41
CA ALA A 472 -17.11 -16.83 0.35
C ALA A 472 -17.82 -18.01 -0.33
N ASP A 473 -17.16 -19.16 -0.41
CA ASP A 473 -17.71 -20.40 -0.99
C ASP A 473 -18.39 -21.34 0.02
N HIS A 474 -18.31 -21.01 1.31
CA HIS A 474 -18.97 -21.69 2.44
C HIS A 474 -18.44 -23.11 2.68
N ASP A 475 -17.15 -23.35 2.39
CA ASP A 475 -16.50 -24.64 2.60
C ASP A 475 -16.01 -24.87 4.04
N GLY A 476 -16.14 -23.85 4.90
CA GLY A 476 -15.73 -23.86 6.30
C GLY A 476 -14.30 -23.37 6.53
N THR A 477 -13.60 -22.92 5.48
CA THR A 477 -12.25 -22.37 5.53
C THR A 477 -12.17 -21.07 4.74
N ILE A 478 -11.44 -20.09 5.25
CA ILE A 478 -11.11 -18.90 4.46
C ILE A 478 -9.88 -19.26 3.63
N PHE A 479 -10.03 -19.31 2.30
CA PHE A 479 -8.87 -19.57 1.46
C PHE A 479 -7.83 -18.46 1.58
N TRP A 480 -6.58 -18.86 1.81
CA TRP A 480 -5.45 -17.98 2.01
C TRP A 480 -4.25 -18.45 1.20
N ASN A 481 -3.70 -17.53 0.40
CA ASN A 481 -2.52 -17.73 -0.40
C ASN A 481 -1.46 -16.67 -0.06
N PRO A 482 -0.29 -17.07 0.48
CA PRO A 482 0.79 -16.16 0.81
C PRO A 482 1.60 -15.66 -0.39
N THR A 483 1.26 -16.06 -1.63
CA THR A 483 2.11 -15.80 -2.79
C THR A 483 2.56 -14.35 -2.89
N GLN A 484 3.87 -14.19 -3.08
CA GLN A 484 4.61 -12.93 -3.02
C GLN A 484 4.53 -12.11 -4.31
N GLY A 485 4.22 -12.76 -5.44
CA GLY A 485 4.18 -12.13 -6.76
C GLY A 485 2.78 -12.14 -7.36
N ASN A 486 2.50 -11.21 -8.26
CA ASN A 486 1.23 -11.12 -9.02
C ASN A 486 0.99 -12.29 -9.99
N GLY A 487 1.80 -13.36 -9.89
CA GLY A 487 1.74 -14.54 -10.73
C GLY A 487 0.73 -15.54 -10.18
N GLY A 488 -0.55 -15.25 -10.36
CA GLY A 488 -1.59 -16.25 -10.08
C GLY A 488 -2.91 -15.66 -9.64
N ASN A 489 -3.49 -14.82 -10.50
CA ASN A 489 -4.87 -14.31 -10.46
C ASN A 489 -5.33 -13.67 -9.13
N ASN A 490 -5.81 -12.44 -9.24
CA ASN A 490 -6.87 -11.89 -8.38
C ASN A 490 -8.13 -12.81 -8.29
N ASN A 491 -8.18 -13.91 -9.05
CA ASN A 491 -9.16 -14.98 -9.04
C ASN A 491 -8.69 -16.31 -8.41
N GLN A 492 -7.48 -16.42 -7.84
CA GLN A 492 -7.06 -17.64 -7.09
C GLN A 492 -7.65 -17.70 -5.68
N GLY A 493 -8.59 -16.83 -5.33
CA GLY A 493 -9.50 -17.12 -4.23
C GLY A 493 -9.02 -16.72 -2.86
N ASN A 494 -8.08 -15.77 -2.68
CA ASN A 494 -7.98 -15.10 -1.38
C ASN A 494 -9.35 -14.49 -1.10
N GLU A 495 -10.10 -15.06 -0.16
CA GLU A 495 -11.48 -14.69 0.06
C GLU A 495 -11.54 -13.43 0.91
N GLN A 496 -11.30 -12.31 0.23
CA GLN A 496 -11.26 -10.99 0.82
C GLN A 496 -11.94 -9.97 -0.08
N GLN A 497 -12.65 -9.01 0.50
CA GLN A 497 -13.33 -7.95 -0.24
C GLN A 497 -13.22 -6.60 0.47
N TYR A 498 -13.33 -5.51 -0.29
CA TYR A 498 -13.36 -4.18 0.30
C TYR A 498 -14.71 -3.90 0.96
N SER A 499 -14.69 -3.25 2.12
CA SER A 499 -15.87 -2.62 2.70
C SER A 499 -16.18 -1.32 1.99
N VAL A 500 -16.98 -1.42 0.93
CA VAL A 500 -17.49 -0.25 0.20
C VAL A 500 -18.85 0.17 0.73
N VAL A 501 -19.67 -0.83 1.08
CA VAL A 501 -21.01 -0.64 1.63
C VAL A 501 -21.02 -1.28 3.00
N VAL A 502 -21.40 -0.51 4.02
CA VAL A 502 -21.52 -0.99 5.39
C VAL A 502 -22.90 -0.59 5.91
N ASN A 503 -23.65 -1.57 6.43
CA ASN A 503 -25.02 -1.40 6.90
C ASN A 503 -25.94 -0.71 5.87
N GLY A 504 -25.78 -1.05 4.59
CA GLY A 504 -26.56 -0.49 3.48
C GLY A 504 -26.15 0.93 3.04
N ALA A 505 -25.09 1.51 3.59
CA ALA A 505 -24.60 2.84 3.24
C ALA A 505 -23.19 2.78 2.62
N PHE A 506 -22.92 3.65 1.64
CA PHE A 506 -21.55 3.82 1.13
C PHE A 506 -20.65 4.40 2.22
N GLU A 507 -19.57 3.70 2.51
CA GLU A 507 -18.51 4.17 3.40
C GLU A 507 -17.17 4.35 2.68
N ASP A 508 -16.98 3.74 1.50
CA ASP A 508 -15.73 3.80 0.74
C ASP A 508 -14.49 3.52 1.60
N GLY A 509 -14.58 2.49 2.44
CA GLY A 509 -13.57 2.23 3.47
C GLY A 509 -12.16 2.05 2.91
N LEU A 510 -12.03 1.49 1.70
CA LEU A 510 -10.77 1.38 0.95
C LEU A 510 -10.07 2.72 0.68
N LEU A 511 -10.83 3.82 0.66
CA LEU A 511 -10.32 5.19 0.52
C LEU A 511 -9.90 5.78 1.87
N GLY A 512 -9.89 5.00 2.93
CA GLY A 512 -9.43 5.42 4.23
C GLY A 512 -10.10 6.67 4.80
N PRO A 513 -11.40 6.96 4.64
CA PRO A 513 -12.01 8.20 5.15
C PRO A 513 -11.88 8.37 6.68
N ASN A 514 -11.54 7.29 7.39
CA ASN A 514 -11.43 7.21 8.82
C ASN A 514 -10.05 6.80 9.33
N ILE A 515 -8.97 6.96 8.54
CA ILE A 515 -7.60 6.63 9.01
C ILE A 515 -6.97 7.72 9.88
N ALA A 516 -7.52 8.95 9.86
CA ALA A 516 -6.92 10.08 10.57
C ALA A 516 -7.49 10.28 11.98
N PHE A 517 -6.60 10.29 12.97
CA PHE A 517 -6.87 10.60 14.37
C PHE A 517 -6.78 12.10 14.60
N ASN A 518 -7.74 12.64 15.35
CA ASN A 518 -7.88 14.09 15.58
C ASN A 518 -8.00 14.41 17.08
N VAL A 519 -7.54 15.59 17.47
CA VAL A 519 -7.61 16.08 18.86
C VAL A 519 -9.07 16.26 19.29
N GLY A 520 -9.41 15.85 20.50
CA GLY A 520 -10.70 16.19 21.11
C GLY A 520 -11.92 15.43 20.57
N SER A 521 -11.74 14.49 19.65
CA SER A 521 -12.81 13.68 19.04
C SER A 521 -13.51 12.68 19.97
N ARG A 522 -13.56 12.95 21.29
CA ARG A 522 -14.16 12.10 22.33
C ARG A 522 -15.70 12.10 22.36
N ARG A 523 -16.43 12.56 21.33
CA ARG A 523 -17.91 12.61 21.38
C ARG A 523 -18.61 12.14 20.08
N LYS A 524 -19.50 11.16 20.29
CA LYS A 524 -20.55 10.61 19.40
C LYS A 524 -20.13 9.90 18.10
N LYS A 525 -18.88 9.99 17.64
CA LYS A 525 -18.30 9.10 16.63
C LYS A 525 -16.93 8.61 17.10
N PRO A 526 -16.52 7.36 16.86
CA PRO A 526 -15.43 6.70 17.57
C PRO A 526 -14.02 7.11 17.12
N SER A 527 -13.79 8.28 16.53
CA SER A 527 -12.42 8.76 16.25
C SER A 527 -11.73 9.15 17.55
N SER A 528 -11.18 8.21 18.29
CA SER A 528 -10.54 8.52 19.58
C SER A 528 -9.28 9.37 19.34
N GLY A 529 -9.15 10.52 19.99
CA GLY A 529 -7.88 11.27 20.05
C GLY A 529 -6.78 10.55 20.84
N LYS A 530 -6.90 9.22 21.02
CA LYS A 530 -5.99 8.39 21.77
C LYS A 530 -6.06 6.95 21.28
N LEU A 531 -4.90 6.38 20.96
CA LEU A 531 -4.69 4.98 20.66
C LEU A 531 -4.17 4.27 21.91
N GLY A 532 -4.63 3.04 22.16
CA GLY A 532 -4.22 2.25 23.32
C GLY A 532 -5.25 1.17 23.68
N ILE A 533 -4.90 0.29 24.62
CA ILE A 533 -5.65 -0.94 24.93
C ILE A 533 -7.14 -0.71 25.25
N SER A 534 -7.48 0.45 25.79
CA SER A 534 -8.85 0.78 26.24
C SER A 534 -9.68 1.53 25.21
N TYR A 535 -9.11 1.78 24.03
CA TYR A 535 -9.70 2.59 22.98
C TYR A 535 -10.07 1.71 21.76
N PRO A 536 -10.92 2.19 20.85
CA PRO A 536 -11.31 1.43 19.66
C PRO A 536 -10.13 0.93 18.83
N THR A 537 -9.02 1.67 18.85
CA THR A 537 -7.79 1.33 18.13
C THR A 537 -6.65 1.07 19.11
N PRO A 538 -6.38 -0.21 19.43
CA PRO A 538 -5.22 -0.59 20.21
C PRO A 538 -3.99 -0.62 19.30
N ILE A 539 -2.83 -0.48 19.92
CA ILE A 539 -1.54 -0.56 19.23
C ILE A 539 -0.92 -1.92 19.54
N PHE A 540 -0.78 -2.76 18.53
CA PHE A 540 -0.25 -4.13 18.66
C PHE A 540 0.42 -4.61 17.38
N GLU A 541 1.08 -5.77 17.45
CA GLU A 541 1.85 -6.36 16.36
C GLU A 541 1.00 -6.70 15.13
N HIS A 542 1.58 -6.55 13.94
CA HIS A 542 1.04 -7.13 12.73
C HIS A 542 1.17 -8.65 12.79
N GLN A 543 0.05 -9.32 13.04
CA GLN A 543 0.04 -10.78 13.22
C GLN A 543 0.40 -11.53 11.94
N HIS A 544 1.25 -12.55 12.09
CA HIS A 544 1.56 -13.53 11.06
C HIS A 544 0.56 -14.68 11.11
N TYR A 545 0.24 -15.25 9.96
CA TYR A 545 -0.52 -16.48 9.84
C TYR A 545 0.41 -17.62 9.41
N ASP A 546 0.50 -18.66 10.24
CA ASP A 546 1.17 -19.90 9.89
C ASP A 546 0.17 -20.86 9.24
N PRO A 547 0.25 -21.11 7.92
CA PRO A 547 -0.68 -22.01 7.24
C PRO A 547 -0.52 -23.48 7.67
N ASN A 548 0.65 -23.90 8.13
CA ASN A 548 0.90 -25.28 8.55
C ASN A 548 0.30 -25.54 9.93
N ALA A 549 0.41 -24.57 10.84
CA ALA A 549 -0.20 -24.62 12.16
C ALA A 549 -1.66 -24.15 12.16
N THR A 550 -2.14 -23.56 11.06
CA THR A 550 -3.45 -22.88 10.95
C THR A 550 -3.67 -21.89 12.10
N LYS A 551 -2.63 -21.12 12.43
CA LYS A 551 -2.60 -20.32 13.66
C LYS A 551 -2.05 -18.91 13.40
N LEU A 552 -2.69 -17.91 14.03
CA LEU A 552 -2.16 -16.56 14.11
C LEU A 552 -1.12 -16.43 15.22
N SER A 553 -0.08 -15.64 14.98
CA SER A 553 0.85 -15.24 16.03
C SER A 553 0.11 -14.53 17.17
N PRO A 554 0.55 -14.68 18.43
CA PRO A 554 -0.08 -13.99 19.55
C PRO A 554 -0.05 -12.47 19.42
N ILE A 555 -0.96 -11.80 20.13
CA ILE A 555 -1.05 -10.35 20.28
C ILE A 555 -0.51 -9.99 21.66
N THR A 556 0.51 -9.12 21.73
CA THR A 556 0.99 -8.63 23.02
C THR A 556 0.15 -7.44 23.47
N VAL A 557 -0.61 -7.64 24.55
CA VAL A 557 -1.30 -6.54 25.23
C VAL A 557 -0.27 -5.81 26.10
N SER A 558 -0.02 -4.54 25.78
CA SER A 558 0.98 -3.70 26.45
C SER A 558 0.37 -2.39 26.97
N GLY A 559 1.11 -1.62 27.77
CA GLY A 559 0.71 -0.29 28.21
C GLY A 559 1.02 0.81 27.18
N LEU A 560 1.37 0.46 25.94
CA LEU A 560 1.66 1.45 24.90
C LEU A 560 0.40 2.24 24.55
N SER A 561 0.50 3.57 24.63
CA SER A 561 -0.55 4.49 24.19
C SER A 561 0.04 5.73 23.52
N VAL A 562 -0.75 6.31 22.61
CA VAL A 562 -0.47 7.58 21.94
C VAL A 562 -1.70 8.46 22.09
N GLU A 563 -1.58 9.60 22.77
CA GLU A 563 -2.67 10.54 23.02
C GLU A 563 -2.41 11.88 22.31
N LEU A 564 -3.36 12.35 21.50
CA LEU A 564 -3.35 13.65 20.85
C LEU A 564 -3.92 14.68 21.84
N THR A 565 -3.07 15.53 22.40
CA THR A 565 -3.40 16.41 23.53
C THR A 565 -3.86 17.80 23.12
N SER A 566 -3.30 18.35 22.05
CA SER A 566 -3.65 19.67 21.52
C SER A 566 -3.31 19.79 20.04
N GLN A 567 -4.01 20.70 19.34
CA GLN A 567 -3.69 21.11 17.98
C GLN A 567 -3.53 22.62 17.95
N ASP A 568 -2.43 23.10 17.40
CA ASP A 568 -2.22 24.53 17.16
C ASP A 568 -3.14 24.99 16.02
N ALA A 569 -4.03 25.94 16.32
CA ALA A 569 -5.04 26.39 15.36
C ALA A 569 -4.48 27.15 14.16
N SER A 570 -3.28 27.73 14.28
CA SER A 570 -2.67 28.56 13.22
C SER A 570 -1.82 27.73 12.25
N THR A 571 -1.16 26.71 12.77
CA THR A 571 -0.20 25.88 12.03
C THR A 571 -0.73 24.49 11.75
N GLY A 572 -1.77 24.02 12.44
CA GLY A 572 -2.27 22.65 12.36
C GLY A 572 -1.42 21.61 13.08
N ALA A 573 -0.29 22.01 13.70
CA ALA A 573 0.61 21.10 14.39
C ALA A 573 -0.08 20.39 15.57
N ILE A 574 0.14 19.09 15.73
CA ILE A 574 -0.51 18.27 16.74
C ILE A 574 0.51 17.88 17.81
N THR A 575 0.18 18.16 19.07
CA THR A 575 0.94 17.67 20.21
C THR A 575 0.44 16.28 20.58
N ILE A 576 1.37 15.35 20.73
CA ILE A 576 1.12 13.96 21.12
C ILE A 576 1.86 13.60 22.41
N ARG A 577 1.29 12.68 23.19
CA ARG A 577 1.89 12.07 24.36
C ARG A 577 2.00 10.57 24.18
N VAL A 578 3.21 10.04 24.25
CA VAL A 578 3.52 8.60 24.21
C VAL A 578 3.73 8.10 25.64
N ARG A 579 3.20 6.92 25.95
CA ARG A 579 3.42 6.22 27.23
C ARG A 579 3.53 4.72 27.02
N PHE A 580 4.30 4.03 27.86
CA PHE A 580 4.39 2.57 27.90
C PHE A 580 3.69 1.95 29.12
N ASP A 581 3.14 2.77 30.00
CA ASP A 581 2.52 2.40 31.28
C ASP A 581 1.01 2.64 31.32
N ASP A 582 0.36 2.83 30.17
CA ASP A 582 -1.09 3.03 30.07
C ASP A 582 -1.86 1.71 30.07
N ALA A 583 -1.84 1.03 31.21
CA ALA A 583 -2.51 -0.25 31.41
C ALA A 583 -3.97 -0.13 31.90
N ASN A 584 -4.53 1.08 31.93
CA ASN A 584 -5.82 1.35 32.56
C ASN A 584 -7.00 1.06 31.63
N ILE A 585 -7.79 0.03 31.94
CA ILE A 585 -9.04 -0.29 31.23
C ILE A 585 -10.16 0.61 31.75
N VAL A 586 -10.61 1.54 30.89
CA VAL A 586 -11.59 2.59 31.27
C VAL A 586 -13.01 2.36 30.75
N ALA A 587 -13.22 1.30 29.97
CA ALA A 587 -14.52 0.92 29.42
C ALA A 587 -14.63 -0.61 29.30
N ASN A 588 -15.86 -1.11 29.30
CA ASN A 588 -16.11 -2.50 28.92
C ASN A 588 -15.80 -2.66 27.44
N THR A 589 -14.80 -3.51 27.16
CA THR A 589 -14.35 -3.77 25.79
C THR A 589 -14.23 -5.27 25.63
N ARG A 590 -14.76 -5.79 24.52
CA ARG A 590 -14.59 -7.19 24.14
C ARG A 590 -13.27 -7.34 23.41
N TRP A 591 -12.39 -8.20 23.92
CA TRP A 591 -11.14 -8.55 23.26
C TRP A 591 -11.16 -10.03 22.86
N THR A 592 -10.88 -10.30 21.59
CA THR A 592 -10.71 -11.67 21.08
C THR A 592 -9.33 -11.84 20.45
N GLY A 593 -8.91 -13.10 20.28
CA GLY A 593 -7.58 -13.46 19.73
C GLY A 593 -6.71 -14.22 20.73
N ASP A 594 -5.50 -14.59 20.29
CA ASP A 594 -4.47 -15.21 21.15
C ASP A 594 -3.71 -14.09 21.90
N LEU A 595 -4.29 -13.61 22.99
CA LEU A 595 -3.79 -12.46 23.75
C LEU A 595 -2.76 -12.89 24.80
N VAL A 596 -1.61 -12.23 24.82
CA VAL A 596 -0.54 -12.41 25.81
C VAL A 596 -0.25 -11.08 26.49
N LEU A 597 -0.14 -11.06 27.82
CA LEU A 597 0.20 -9.84 28.55
C LEU A 597 1.71 -9.57 28.47
N ALA A 598 2.08 -8.32 28.23
CA ALA A 598 3.48 -7.90 28.31
C ALA A 598 4.05 -8.15 29.73
N PRO A 599 5.33 -8.55 29.86
CA PRO A 599 5.98 -8.66 31.16
C PRO A 599 5.87 -7.35 31.95
N ASN A 600 5.60 -7.44 33.26
CA ASN A 600 5.45 -6.31 34.17
C ASN A 600 4.26 -5.37 33.88
N LEU A 601 3.30 -5.77 33.05
CA LEU A 601 2.06 -5.03 32.87
C LEU A 601 1.18 -5.17 34.12
N ASN A 602 1.21 -4.17 35.00
CA ASN A 602 0.27 -4.06 36.11
C ASN A 602 -1.05 -3.48 35.59
N VAL A 603 -1.96 -4.36 35.16
CA VAL A 603 -3.31 -3.95 34.73
C VAL A 603 -4.09 -3.51 35.96
N SER A 604 -4.36 -2.21 36.06
CA SER A 604 -5.26 -1.66 37.07
C SER A 604 -6.64 -1.44 36.45
N VAL A 605 -7.67 -2.01 37.09
CA VAL A 605 -9.05 -1.89 36.63
C VAL A 605 -9.79 -1.01 37.62
N SER A 606 -10.16 0.21 37.22
CA SER A 606 -10.92 1.10 38.09
C SER A 606 -12.41 0.78 37.96
N GLY A 607 -13.01 0.22 39.03
CA GLY A 607 -14.45 -0.01 39.09
C GLY A 607 -15.01 -1.11 38.17
N ALA A 608 -14.16 -1.96 37.60
CA ALA A 608 -14.58 -3.09 36.73
C ALA A 608 -13.91 -4.41 37.15
N THR A 609 -14.49 -5.53 36.70
CA THR A 609 -13.94 -6.88 36.90
C THR A 609 -13.23 -7.34 35.64
N LEU A 610 -11.96 -7.75 35.75
CA LEU A 610 -11.24 -8.47 34.69
C LEU A 610 -11.62 -9.96 34.75
N THR A 611 -12.44 -10.43 33.81
CA THR A 611 -12.74 -11.87 33.70
C THR A 611 -11.93 -12.48 32.56
N ILE A 612 -10.89 -13.24 32.92
CA ILE A 612 -10.09 -14.03 31.98
C ILE A 612 -10.78 -15.39 31.82
N ASN A 613 -11.68 -15.55 30.84
CA ASN A 613 -12.26 -16.85 30.56
C ASN A 613 -11.33 -17.64 29.61
N LYS A 614 -10.51 -18.52 30.20
CA LYS A 614 -9.60 -19.45 29.48
C LYS A 614 -10.31 -20.40 28.51
N SER A 615 -11.64 -20.36 28.44
CA SER A 615 -12.45 -21.23 27.58
C SER A 615 -13.11 -20.56 26.36
N LYS A 616 -12.84 -19.27 26.04
CA LYS A 616 -12.92 -18.67 24.67
C LYS A 616 -13.00 -17.13 24.57
N GLU A 617 -13.12 -16.34 25.65
CA GLU A 617 -13.24 -14.87 25.54
C GLU A 617 -12.69 -14.14 26.78
N LEU A 618 -12.14 -12.93 26.61
CA LEU A 618 -11.81 -12.04 27.73
C LEU A 618 -12.88 -10.94 27.80
N ILE A 619 -13.68 -10.94 28.86
CA ILE A 619 -14.81 -10.02 29.06
C ILE A 619 -14.52 -9.15 30.28
N CYS A 620 -14.42 -7.84 30.08
CA CYS A 620 -14.44 -6.87 31.18
C CYS A 620 -15.88 -6.38 31.39
N SER A 621 -16.37 -6.48 32.63
CA SER A 621 -17.75 -6.13 32.99
C SER A 621 -17.75 -5.11 34.14
N LEU A 622 -18.55 -4.05 33.97
CA LEU A 622 -18.81 -3.00 34.97
C LEU A 622 -19.92 -3.47 35.92
N MET A 623 -19.55 -4.24 36.94
CA MET A 623 -20.30 -4.29 38.21
C MET A 623 -19.33 -4.37 39.38
N THR A 624 -19.68 -3.64 40.43
CA THR A 624 -18.96 -3.40 41.68
C THR A 624 -18.24 -4.63 42.26
N CYS A 625 -16.90 -4.54 42.38
CA CYS A 625 -16.10 -4.90 43.56
C CYS A 625 -14.60 -4.64 43.31
N MET A 626 -13.85 -4.31 44.38
CA MET A 626 -12.38 -4.21 44.37
C MET A 626 -11.75 -5.57 44.09
N ALA A 627 -10.83 -5.64 43.12
CA ALA A 627 -9.87 -6.73 43.01
C ALA A 627 -8.46 -6.15 42.85
N LEU A 628 -7.62 -6.35 43.87
CA LEU A 628 -6.16 -6.23 43.76
C LEU A 628 -5.66 -7.54 43.12
N LEU A 629 -5.01 -7.48 41.97
CA LEU A 629 -4.30 -8.62 41.39
C LEU A 629 -2.81 -8.43 41.67
N THR A 630 -2.33 -8.95 42.79
CA THR A 630 -0.89 -9.08 43.06
C THR A 630 -0.45 -10.42 42.50
N VAL A 631 0.33 -10.42 41.42
CA VAL A 631 1.03 -11.63 40.96
C VAL A 631 2.32 -11.70 41.76
N ASP A 632 2.28 -12.39 42.90
CA ASP A 632 3.47 -12.65 43.69
C ASP A 632 4.24 -13.83 43.09
N SER A 633 5.56 -13.69 43.07
CA SER A 633 6.50 -14.62 42.43
C SER A 633 6.43 -16.02 43.01
N GLY A 634 6.09 -17.02 42.18
CA GLY A 634 6.18 -18.43 42.54
C GLY A 634 5.84 -19.33 41.36
N ASP A 635 6.75 -20.24 41.05
CA ASP A 635 6.71 -21.19 39.92
C ASP A 635 5.34 -21.83 39.66
N VAL A 636 4.89 -21.79 38.40
CA VAL A 636 3.79 -22.63 37.92
C VAL A 636 4.22 -23.38 36.67
N THR A 637 4.41 -24.69 36.85
CA THR A 637 4.55 -25.70 35.79
C THR A 637 3.22 -25.89 35.07
N TYR A 638 3.20 -25.76 33.74
CA TYR A 638 2.00 -25.95 32.91
C TYR A 638 1.82 -27.42 32.49
N TYR A 639 0.61 -27.95 32.65
CA TYR A 639 0.15 -29.17 31.98
C TYR A 639 -0.59 -28.80 30.70
N PHE A 640 -0.18 -29.39 29.57
CA PHE A 640 -0.85 -29.26 28.28
C PHE A 640 -2.08 -30.18 28.20
N HIS A 641 -3.20 -29.64 27.72
CA HIS A 641 -4.22 -30.44 27.03
C HIS A 641 -4.36 -29.92 25.60
N LYS A 642 -4.18 -30.82 24.63
CA LYS A 642 -4.35 -30.58 23.19
C LYS A 642 -5.75 -30.00 22.91
N PRO A 643 -5.90 -28.93 22.13
CA PRO A 643 -7.18 -28.57 21.56
C PRO A 643 -7.45 -29.42 20.30
N TYR A 644 -8.64 -30.02 20.23
CA TYR A 644 -9.25 -30.43 18.96
C TYR A 644 -9.92 -29.19 18.33
N PRO A 645 -9.82 -28.98 17.01
CA PRO A 645 -10.63 -28.00 16.32
C PRO A 645 -12.03 -28.58 16.08
N ARG A 646 -13.06 -27.95 16.64
CA ARG A 646 -14.43 -28.01 16.11
C ARG A 646 -14.99 -26.60 16.16
N PHE A 647 -15.03 -25.96 15.00
CA PHE A 647 -15.98 -24.89 14.71
C PHE A 647 -17.38 -25.53 14.66
N MET A 648 -18.37 -24.91 15.32
CA MET A 648 -19.75 -25.38 15.29
C MET A 648 -20.45 -24.89 14.01
N PRO A 649 -21.06 -25.77 13.20
CA PRO A 649 -22.02 -25.36 12.18
C PRO A 649 -23.42 -25.19 12.79
N GLY A 650 -24.13 -24.16 12.33
CA GLY A 650 -25.59 -24.04 12.28
C GLY A 650 -26.41 -24.45 13.50
N TRP A 651 -26.90 -23.46 14.25
CA TRP A 651 -28.10 -23.62 15.09
C TRP A 651 -29.19 -22.66 14.59
N HIS A 652 -30.01 -23.15 13.65
CA HIS A 652 -31.39 -22.69 13.49
C HIS A 652 -32.25 -23.45 14.49
N HIS A 653 -32.89 -22.73 15.42
CA HIS A 653 -34.09 -23.22 16.06
C HIS A 653 -35.11 -22.07 16.15
N ASP A 654 -36.22 -22.28 15.46
CA ASP A 654 -37.47 -21.56 15.62
C ASP A 654 -37.85 -21.44 17.10
N PHE A 655 -38.06 -20.21 17.57
CA PHE A 655 -38.90 -19.93 18.71
C PHE A 655 -40.17 -19.22 18.22
N ALA A 656 -41.16 -20.02 17.84
CA ALA A 656 -42.54 -19.57 17.80
C ALA A 656 -43.08 -19.52 19.24
N GLU A 657 -43.31 -18.31 19.77
CA GLU A 657 -44.05 -18.12 21.01
C GLU A 657 -45.52 -18.53 20.81
N TYR A 658 -45.86 -19.73 21.27
CA TYR A 658 -47.23 -20.16 21.50
C TYR A 658 -47.68 -19.67 22.89
N ARG A 659 -48.46 -18.58 22.94
CA ARG A 659 -49.30 -18.26 24.09
C ARG A 659 -50.76 -18.47 23.72
N GLN A 660 -51.34 -19.57 24.19
CA GLN A 660 -52.80 -19.70 24.29
C GLN A 660 -53.28 -19.07 25.60
N PRO A 661 -54.43 -18.39 25.58
CA PRO A 661 -55.33 -18.34 26.71
C PRO A 661 -56.59 -19.19 26.47
N ILE A 662 -56.96 -19.93 27.51
CA ILE A 662 -58.24 -20.63 27.67
C ILE A 662 -59.35 -19.59 27.86
N GLY A 663 -60.49 -19.73 27.16
CA GLY A 663 -61.71 -18.99 27.51
C GLY A 663 -62.85 -18.97 26.47
N CYS A 664 -63.69 -20.01 26.49
CA CYS A 664 -65.16 -20.03 26.36
C CYS A 664 -65.95 -19.24 25.27
N TYR A 665 -66.72 -20.02 24.50
CA TYR A 665 -68.04 -19.80 23.89
C TYR A 665 -68.28 -18.72 22.82
N GLY A 666 -68.79 -19.15 21.66
CA GLY A 666 -69.56 -18.30 20.75
C GLY A 666 -69.64 -18.79 19.29
N LEU A 667 -70.63 -19.62 18.97
CA LEU A 667 -71.11 -19.89 17.61
C LEU A 667 -71.56 -18.59 16.90
N GLN A 668 -71.13 -18.35 15.65
CA GLN A 668 -72.01 -17.88 14.57
C GLN A 668 -71.36 -17.87 13.17
N HIS A 669 -72.15 -18.31 12.18
CA HIS A 669 -71.94 -18.26 10.73
C HIS A 669 -71.69 -16.84 10.16
N LYS A 670 -70.88 -16.72 9.08
CA LYS A 670 -71.31 -16.37 7.69
C LYS A 670 -70.15 -15.94 6.75
N SER A 671 -70.05 -16.66 5.62
CA SER A 671 -69.83 -16.28 4.20
C SER A 671 -69.02 -15.03 3.76
N GLY A 672 -68.08 -15.28 2.82
CA GLY A 672 -67.75 -14.46 1.63
C GLY A 672 -66.91 -13.20 1.87
N ARG A 673 -65.89 -12.85 1.10
CA ARG A 673 -65.46 -13.17 -0.28
C ARG A 673 -63.94 -13.25 -0.30
#